data_AF-A0A5M6D2F7-F1
#
_entry.id   AF-A0A5M6D2F7-F1
#
_cell.length_a   1.000
_cell.length_b   1.000
_cell.length_c   1.000
_cell.angle_alpha   90.00
_cell.angle_beta   90.00
_cell.angle_gamma   90.00
#
_symmetry.space_group_name_H-M   'P 1'
#
loop_
_entity.id
_entity.type
_entity.pdbx_description
1 polymer ?
#
loop_
_entity_poly.entity_id
_entity_poly.type
_entity_poly.pdbx_seq_one_letter_code
_entity_poly.pdbx_strand_id
1 'polypeptide(L)'
;MTAHVHLCLALHNHQPIGNFDGVFEQAYQDSYLPFMEVFEPYEQLQISLHTSGPLMLWMSERHPEYLDRLRLLVEAGRVEIIGGPQYEPILTMLSSRDRIGQIQAYAHWLERNLGVTPRGMWTPERVWESSLTRDVADAGIRYTVLDDYHFRAAGVQEERLTGYFITEDDGRVLRVFPGSEHLRYTIPFQPVQATIDHCRQVAERTPGAVLTFGDDGEKFGTWPDTKQHVYEKGWLRGLFDALTENASWLHTVTLGEAVNRTAPAGKIYLPDCSYREMTEWSLPTDAQQRLDELTHAMEKHQHWKDLRSFVRGGYWRNFKTKYDETNEMYARMMHVSRRLADAEAAGVDAGQLSVIRDHLYRGQCNCPYWHGAFGGIYLPHLRNAIYQHLITADNLLQKVTGDAVDSVQATADDYDFDGMQEVRLSNDKLCVWVAPGRGGRLYEFDVRDISHNLLATLKRRPESYHRKVLAGPSSGDEEVASIHDRVVFKQADLDKRLQYDRYARKSLMDHFYDSDATLESVWRGDADERGDFVDLPFEAKLRRGEDRVQIQMRRDGNAWGVPITLTKAITMVAGSDTLEITYLLENLPQDQSFHFGIEFNFAGLPSGADDRYFSDQSGNRLGQLGQPLDLTEATALSLSDRWLGIDVQLNLDRPSGIWAFPIETVSQSEGGFELVHQSVCVQPHWHVRADHEGRWHAKIELAANCEQHAETVSDQQVIHL
;
A
#
# COMPACT_ATOMS: atom_id res chain seq x y z
N MET A 1 -47.32 -2.28 -17.67
CA MET A 1 -45.97 -2.61 -18.17
C MET A 1 -45.69 -4.05 -17.77
N THR A 2 -45.15 -4.87 -18.65
CA THR A 2 -44.66 -6.21 -18.28
C THR A 2 -43.51 -6.07 -17.29
N ALA A 3 -43.50 -6.87 -16.23
CA ALA A 3 -42.40 -6.87 -15.26
C ALA A 3 -41.10 -7.27 -15.99
N HIS A 4 -40.10 -6.41 -15.95
CA HIS A 4 -38.78 -6.64 -16.53
C HIS A 4 -37.73 -5.84 -15.76
N VAL A 5 -36.46 -6.20 -15.88
CA VAL A 5 -35.33 -5.54 -15.22
C VAL A 5 -34.08 -5.66 -16.08
N HIS A 6 -33.16 -4.71 -15.93
CA HIS A 6 -31.83 -4.74 -16.51
C HIS A 6 -30.81 -5.14 -15.45
N LEU A 7 -29.93 -6.09 -15.76
CA LEU A 7 -28.84 -6.51 -14.88
C LEU A 7 -27.50 -6.17 -15.54
N CYS A 8 -26.73 -5.29 -14.90
CA CYS A 8 -25.35 -5.00 -15.25
C CYS A 8 -24.42 -5.89 -14.45
N LEU A 9 -23.62 -6.71 -15.14
CA LEU A 9 -22.53 -7.49 -14.55
C LEU A 9 -21.22 -6.78 -14.87
N ALA A 10 -20.62 -6.12 -13.87
CA ALA A 10 -19.32 -5.46 -13.97
C ALA A 10 -18.26 -6.25 -13.18
N LEU A 11 -17.18 -6.64 -13.84
CA LEU A 11 -16.06 -7.35 -13.22
C LEU A 11 -14.85 -6.43 -13.12
N HIS A 12 -14.10 -6.56 -12.04
CA HIS A 12 -12.86 -5.85 -11.79
C HIS A 12 -11.72 -6.84 -11.59
N ASN A 13 -10.78 -6.90 -12.54
CA ASN A 13 -9.59 -7.73 -12.44
C ASN A 13 -8.39 -6.86 -12.11
N HIS A 14 -7.69 -7.15 -11.02
CA HIS A 14 -6.54 -6.36 -10.60
C HIS A 14 -5.40 -7.20 -10.04
N GLN A 15 -4.18 -6.86 -10.47
CA GLN A 15 -2.94 -7.28 -9.82
C GLN A 15 -2.04 -6.05 -9.65
N PRO A 16 -1.46 -5.83 -8.45
CA PRO A 16 -0.71 -4.61 -8.17
C PRO A 16 0.70 -4.62 -8.73
N ILE A 17 1.26 -3.41 -8.87
CA ILE A 17 2.69 -3.22 -9.10
C ILE A 17 3.49 -3.85 -7.95
N GLY A 18 4.51 -4.63 -8.31
CA GLY A 18 5.38 -5.32 -7.35
C GLY A 18 4.92 -6.72 -6.96
N ASN A 19 3.75 -7.19 -7.41
CA ASN A 19 3.36 -8.58 -7.17
C ASN A 19 4.20 -9.54 -8.05
N PHE A 20 4.32 -10.79 -7.60
CA PHE A 20 5.18 -11.78 -8.26
C PHE A 20 4.55 -12.30 -9.56
N ASP A 21 5.37 -12.58 -10.57
CA ASP A 21 4.93 -13.12 -11.87
C ASP A 21 4.06 -14.38 -11.72
N GLY A 22 4.45 -15.30 -10.83
CA GLY A 22 3.67 -16.50 -10.55
C GLY A 22 2.28 -16.24 -9.97
N VAL A 23 2.06 -15.10 -9.30
CA VAL A 23 0.73 -14.71 -8.79
C VAL A 23 -0.14 -14.19 -9.93
N PHE A 24 0.42 -13.41 -10.85
CA PHE A 24 -0.28 -12.99 -12.07
C PHE A 24 -0.70 -14.21 -12.90
N GLU A 25 0.23 -15.14 -13.14
CA GLU A 25 -0.04 -16.37 -13.89
C GLU A 25 -1.12 -17.21 -13.21
N GLN A 26 -1.02 -17.43 -11.90
CA GLN A 26 -2.02 -18.21 -11.17
C GLN A 26 -3.42 -17.59 -11.27
N ALA A 27 -3.54 -16.27 -11.09
CA ALA A 27 -4.82 -15.57 -11.20
C ALA A 27 -5.40 -15.65 -12.62
N TYR A 28 -4.54 -15.56 -13.64
CA TYR A 28 -4.94 -15.77 -15.03
C TYR A 28 -5.52 -17.16 -15.28
N GLN A 29 -4.80 -18.20 -14.86
CA GLN A 29 -5.20 -19.61 -15.07
C GLN A 29 -6.41 -20.01 -14.22
N ASP A 30 -6.58 -19.41 -13.04
CA ASP A 30 -7.66 -19.80 -12.12
C ASP A 30 -8.95 -19.01 -12.33
N SER A 31 -8.87 -17.75 -12.78
CA SER A 31 -10.04 -16.88 -12.90
C SER A 31 -10.20 -16.28 -14.30
N TYR A 32 -9.23 -15.50 -14.77
CA TYR A 32 -9.46 -14.62 -15.92
C TYR A 32 -9.71 -15.37 -17.23
N LEU A 33 -8.90 -16.41 -17.50
CA LEU A 33 -9.04 -17.25 -18.69
C LEU A 33 -10.27 -18.17 -18.59
N PRO A 34 -10.48 -18.96 -17.52
CA PRO A 34 -11.66 -19.81 -17.39
C PRO A 34 -12.98 -19.04 -17.44
N PHE A 35 -13.04 -17.83 -16.87
CA PHE A 35 -14.22 -16.98 -16.97
C PHE A 35 -14.58 -16.68 -18.44
N MET A 36 -13.58 -16.28 -19.24
CA MET A 36 -13.76 -15.98 -20.66
C MET A 36 -14.20 -17.22 -21.45
N GLU A 37 -13.60 -18.38 -21.19
CA GLU A 37 -13.96 -19.65 -21.83
C GLU A 37 -15.41 -20.07 -21.55
N VAL A 38 -15.90 -19.84 -20.33
CA VAL A 38 -17.30 -20.10 -19.98
C VAL A 38 -18.23 -19.06 -20.62
N PHE A 39 -17.81 -17.80 -20.71
CA PHE A 39 -18.62 -16.70 -21.25
C PHE A 39 -18.79 -16.76 -22.77
N GLU A 40 -17.74 -17.10 -23.52
CA GLU A 40 -17.72 -17.06 -25.00
C GLU A 40 -18.90 -17.79 -25.67
N PRO A 41 -19.33 -18.98 -25.24
CA PRO A 41 -20.48 -19.66 -25.84
C PRO A 41 -21.84 -18.95 -25.65
N TYR A 42 -21.98 -18.03 -24.69
CA TYR A 42 -23.26 -17.39 -24.35
C TYR A 42 -23.50 -16.08 -25.13
N GLU A 43 -23.78 -16.20 -26.43
CA GLU A 43 -23.89 -15.08 -27.38
C GLU A 43 -24.91 -13.98 -27.01
N GLN A 44 -25.92 -14.31 -26.18
CA GLN A 44 -26.97 -13.38 -25.75
C GLN A 44 -26.56 -12.49 -24.56
N LEU A 45 -25.46 -12.82 -23.87
CA LEU A 45 -25.06 -12.13 -22.66
C LEU A 45 -24.11 -10.97 -22.95
N GLN A 46 -24.30 -9.89 -22.19
CA GLN A 46 -23.46 -8.71 -22.21
C GLN A 46 -22.90 -8.42 -20.81
N ILE A 47 -21.61 -8.11 -20.72
CA ILE A 47 -20.93 -7.75 -19.46
C ILE A 47 -20.08 -6.50 -19.62
N SER A 48 -19.72 -5.89 -18.49
CA SER A 48 -18.72 -4.82 -18.40
C SER A 48 -17.47 -5.38 -17.74
N LEU A 49 -16.29 -5.15 -18.30
CA LEU A 49 -15.03 -5.67 -17.80
C LEU A 49 -14.05 -4.53 -17.58
N HIS A 50 -13.61 -4.38 -16.34
CA HIS A 50 -12.45 -3.60 -15.97
C HIS A 50 -11.28 -4.54 -15.71
N THR A 51 -10.14 -4.28 -16.35
CA THR A 51 -8.87 -4.91 -16.01
C THR A 51 -7.89 -3.79 -15.70
N SER A 52 -7.13 -3.87 -14.61
CA SER A 52 -6.16 -2.82 -14.26
C SER A 52 -5.00 -2.75 -15.26
N GLY A 53 -4.36 -1.58 -15.39
CA GLY A 53 -3.23 -1.39 -16.30
C GLY A 53 -2.04 -2.33 -16.07
N PRO A 54 -1.55 -2.58 -14.83
CA PRO A 54 -0.48 -3.56 -14.59
C PRO A 54 -0.81 -4.94 -15.18
N LEU A 55 -2.04 -5.41 -14.96
CA LEU A 55 -2.49 -6.72 -15.43
C LEU A 55 -2.64 -6.74 -16.97
N MET A 56 -3.17 -5.68 -17.57
CA MET A 56 -3.25 -5.56 -19.03
C MET A 56 -1.88 -5.50 -19.71
N LEU A 57 -0.91 -4.80 -19.11
CA LEU A 57 0.47 -4.75 -19.59
C LEU A 57 1.10 -6.15 -19.54
N TRP A 58 0.97 -6.84 -18.40
CA TRP A 58 1.45 -8.21 -18.25
C TRP A 58 0.79 -9.18 -19.24
N MET A 59 -0.55 -9.13 -19.39
CA MET A 59 -1.27 -9.96 -20.37
C MET A 59 -0.85 -9.66 -21.80
N SER A 60 -0.57 -8.40 -22.16
CA SER A 60 -0.13 -8.05 -23.52
C SER A 60 1.23 -8.68 -23.88
N GLU A 61 2.07 -8.93 -22.88
CA GLU A 61 3.39 -9.55 -23.06
C GLU A 61 3.33 -11.08 -22.97
N ARG A 62 2.56 -11.63 -22.02
CA ARG A 62 2.53 -13.07 -21.71
C ARG A 62 1.39 -13.84 -22.39
N HIS A 63 0.24 -13.19 -22.56
CA HIS A 63 -0.99 -13.78 -23.10
C HIS A 63 -1.67 -12.90 -24.16
N PRO A 64 -0.96 -12.52 -25.25
CA PRO A 64 -1.54 -11.67 -26.30
C PRO A 64 -2.81 -12.29 -26.93
N GLU A 65 -2.95 -13.62 -26.92
CA GLU A 65 -4.14 -14.33 -27.38
C GLU A 65 -5.40 -13.96 -26.59
N TYR A 66 -5.27 -13.61 -25.30
CA TYR A 66 -6.38 -13.17 -24.47
C TYR A 66 -6.91 -11.82 -24.94
N LEU A 67 -6.00 -10.90 -25.29
CA LEU A 67 -6.36 -9.57 -25.80
C LEU A 67 -7.07 -9.66 -27.15
N ASP A 68 -6.62 -10.57 -28.03
CA ASP A 68 -7.28 -10.81 -29.31
C ASP A 68 -8.72 -11.32 -29.14
N ARG A 69 -8.92 -12.29 -28.23
CA ARG A 69 -10.27 -12.80 -27.89
C ARG A 69 -11.15 -11.70 -27.30
N LEU A 70 -10.59 -10.92 -26.38
CA LEU A 70 -11.29 -9.79 -25.76
C LEU A 70 -11.71 -8.75 -26.82
N ARG A 71 -10.84 -8.42 -27.78
CA ARG A 71 -11.15 -7.51 -28.88
C ARG A 71 -12.32 -8.01 -29.73
N LEU A 72 -12.38 -9.31 -30.03
CA LEU A 72 -13.52 -9.90 -30.76
C LEU A 72 -14.84 -9.78 -29.96
N LEU A 73 -14.80 -9.98 -28.64
CA LEU A 73 -15.97 -9.83 -27.77
C LEU A 73 -16.44 -8.36 -27.67
N VAL A 74 -15.50 -7.43 -27.70
CA VAL A 74 -15.76 -5.98 -27.73
C VAL A 74 -16.36 -5.56 -29.07
N GLU A 75 -15.78 -5.99 -30.19
CA GLU A 75 -16.30 -5.75 -31.54
C GLU A 75 -17.72 -6.32 -31.72
N ALA A 76 -18.01 -7.47 -31.08
CA ALA A 76 -19.34 -8.07 -31.05
C ALA A 76 -20.33 -7.38 -30.09
N GLY A 77 -19.90 -6.36 -29.34
CA GLY A 77 -20.74 -5.66 -28.35
C GLY A 77 -21.15 -6.52 -27.14
N ARG A 78 -20.42 -7.61 -26.88
CA ARG A 78 -20.68 -8.54 -25.77
C ARG A 78 -19.92 -8.15 -24.51
N VAL A 79 -18.78 -7.50 -24.66
CA VAL A 79 -18.01 -6.94 -23.55
C VAL A 79 -17.85 -5.44 -23.75
N GLU A 80 -18.25 -4.66 -22.75
CA GLU A 80 -17.86 -3.27 -22.62
C GLU A 80 -16.57 -3.16 -21.80
N ILE A 81 -15.54 -2.52 -22.36
CA ILE A 81 -14.34 -2.18 -21.59
C ILE A 81 -14.64 -0.98 -20.70
N ILE A 82 -14.43 -1.19 -19.40
CA ILE A 82 -14.44 -0.15 -18.38
C ILE A 82 -12.99 0.28 -18.14
N GLY A 83 -12.74 1.58 -18.24
CA GLY A 83 -11.42 2.17 -17.98
C GLY A 83 -11.23 2.55 -16.52
N GLY A 84 -10.33 3.50 -16.28
CA GLY A 84 -9.94 3.91 -14.94
C GLY A 84 -8.55 4.53 -14.96
N PRO A 85 -8.01 4.90 -13.80
CA PRO A 85 -6.62 5.31 -13.73
C PRO A 85 -5.69 4.11 -13.98
N GLN A 86 -4.65 4.31 -14.80
CA GLN A 86 -3.80 3.22 -15.33
C GLN A 86 -3.28 2.26 -14.26
N TYR A 87 -2.74 2.79 -13.16
CA TYR A 87 -2.06 1.98 -12.15
C TYR A 87 -2.86 1.78 -10.88
N GLU A 88 -4.20 1.89 -10.93
CA GLU A 88 -5.08 1.71 -9.77
C GLU A 88 -4.74 2.58 -8.54
N PRO A 89 -4.46 3.89 -8.66
CA PRO A 89 -4.33 4.76 -7.50
C PRO A 89 -5.67 5.03 -6.81
N ILE A 90 -5.65 5.25 -5.49
CA ILE A 90 -6.78 5.93 -4.84
C ILE A 90 -6.75 7.39 -5.29
N LEU A 91 -7.74 7.77 -6.10
CA LEU A 91 -7.78 9.09 -6.72
C LEU A 91 -7.70 10.22 -5.69
N THR A 92 -8.31 10.07 -4.51
CA THR A 92 -8.31 11.09 -3.46
C THR A 92 -6.92 11.42 -2.91
N MET A 93 -5.93 10.52 -3.05
CA MET A 93 -4.53 10.81 -2.74
C MET A 93 -3.91 11.80 -3.74
N LEU A 94 -4.33 11.73 -5.00
CA LEU A 94 -3.61 12.38 -6.09
C LEU A 94 -4.00 13.84 -6.26
N SER A 95 -3.10 14.60 -6.90
CA SER A 95 -3.42 15.91 -7.47
C SER A 95 -4.40 15.74 -8.66
N SER A 96 -5.19 16.77 -8.96
CA SER A 96 -6.13 16.74 -10.11
C SER A 96 -5.42 16.40 -11.43
N ARG A 97 -4.22 16.97 -11.66
CA ARG A 97 -3.39 16.65 -12.85
C ARG A 97 -3.08 15.16 -12.95
N ASP A 98 -2.63 14.55 -11.86
CA ASP A 98 -2.23 13.15 -11.88
C ASP A 98 -3.44 12.22 -12.02
N ARG A 99 -4.60 12.56 -11.42
CA ARG A 99 -5.87 11.84 -11.65
C ARG A 99 -6.25 11.83 -13.13
N ILE A 100 -6.28 13.00 -13.75
CA ILE A 100 -6.66 13.16 -15.15
C ILE A 100 -5.66 12.42 -16.05
N GLY A 101 -4.36 12.62 -15.80
CA GLY A 101 -3.31 12.01 -16.61
C GLY A 101 -3.27 10.48 -16.50
N GLN A 102 -3.49 9.90 -15.32
CA GLN A 102 -3.61 8.44 -15.15
C GLN A 102 -4.79 7.86 -15.94
N ILE A 103 -5.96 8.51 -15.89
CA ILE A 103 -7.17 8.06 -16.59
C ILE A 103 -6.97 8.17 -18.10
N GLN A 104 -6.44 9.30 -18.57
CA GLN A 104 -6.18 9.51 -19.99
C GLN A 104 -5.11 8.58 -20.52
N ALA A 105 -4.00 8.38 -19.80
CA ALA A 105 -2.93 7.47 -20.21
C ALA A 105 -3.47 6.05 -20.43
N TYR A 106 -4.34 5.58 -19.52
CA TYR A 106 -4.94 4.27 -19.68
C TYR A 106 -5.94 4.21 -20.83
N ALA A 107 -6.80 5.22 -20.98
CA ALA A 107 -7.75 5.30 -22.10
C ALA A 107 -7.02 5.24 -23.45
N HIS A 108 -5.89 5.93 -23.62
CA HIS A 108 -5.08 5.86 -24.83
C HIS A 108 -4.44 4.48 -25.03
N TRP A 109 -4.01 3.81 -23.95
CA TRP A 109 -3.48 2.45 -24.06
C TRP A 109 -4.58 1.47 -24.50
N LEU A 110 -5.78 1.56 -23.93
CA LEU A 110 -6.92 0.73 -24.31
C LEU A 110 -7.37 1.00 -25.75
N GLU A 111 -7.37 2.25 -26.20
CA GLU A 111 -7.71 2.58 -27.59
C GLU A 111 -6.70 1.96 -28.57
N ARG A 112 -5.39 2.05 -28.28
CA ARG A 112 -4.35 1.49 -29.14
C ARG A 112 -4.39 -0.03 -29.22
N ASN A 113 -4.71 -0.72 -28.12
CA ASN A 113 -4.61 -2.18 -28.04
C ASN A 113 -5.93 -2.92 -28.24
N LEU A 114 -7.07 -2.31 -27.87
CA LEU A 114 -8.41 -2.92 -27.97
C LEU A 114 -9.33 -2.16 -28.94
N GLY A 115 -8.90 -1.03 -29.50
CA GLY A 115 -9.70 -0.26 -30.46
C GLY A 115 -10.87 0.50 -29.84
N VAL A 116 -10.89 0.67 -28.51
CA VAL A 116 -12.00 1.33 -27.80
C VAL A 116 -11.53 2.42 -26.84
N THR A 117 -12.25 3.53 -26.85
CA THR A 117 -12.13 4.58 -25.83
C THR A 117 -13.17 4.33 -24.73
N PRO A 118 -12.77 4.04 -23.49
CA PRO A 118 -13.71 3.75 -22.42
C PRO A 118 -14.53 5.00 -22.07
N ARG A 119 -15.86 4.82 -21.92
CA ARG A 119 -16.78 5.88 -21.43
C ARG A 119 -17.07 5.73 -19.95
N GLY A 120 -16.89 4.53 -19.40
CA GLY A 120 -17.05 4.23 -17.99
C GLY A 120 -15.71 4.03 -17.31
N MET A 121 -15.67 4.23 -16.00
CA MET A 121 -14.52 3.81 -15.20
C MET A 121 -14.90 2.98 -13.97
N TRP A 122 -14.00 2.10 -13.56
CA TRP A 122 -13.97 1.56 -12.22
C TRP A 122 -13.34 2.61 -11.29
N THR A 123 -13.96 2.86 -10.14
CA THR A 123 -13.35 3.71 -9.11
C THR A 123 -12.52 2.80 -8.20
N PRO A 124 -11.17 2.93 -8.15
CA PRO A 124 -10.32 2.08 -7.31
C PRO A 124 -10.79 2.10 -5.86
N GLU A 125 -10.99 0.90 -5.28
CA GLU A 125 -11.54 0.69 -3.94
C GLU A 125 -12.86 1.43 -3.65
N ARG A 126 -13.58 1.86 -4.68
CA ARG A 126 -14.79 2.68 -4.60
C ARG A 126 -14.62 3.90 -3.69
N VAL A 127 -13.39 4.41 -3.50
CA VAL A 127 -13.12 5.57 -2.65
C VAL A 127 -13.58 6.83 -3.36
N TRP A 128 -14.58 7.50 -2.79
CA TRP A 128 -15.24 8.63 -3.42
C TRP A 128 -15.14 9.90 -2.57
N GLU A 129 -14.91 11.02 -3.25
CA GLU A 129 -15.12 12.38 -2.74
C GLU A 129 -15.83 13.16 -3.85
N SER A 130 -16.76 14.06 -3.50
CA SER A 130 -17.57 14.78 -4.50
C SER A 130 -16.72 15.52 -5.55
N SER A 131 -15.55 16.04 -5.13
CA SER A 131 -14.60 16.75 -6.00
C SER A 131 -13.98 15.88 -7.10
N LEU A 132 -14.07 14.55 -7.01
CA LEU A 132 -13.61 13.67 -8.09
C LEU A 132 -14.48 13.80 -9.34
N THR A 133 -15.74 14.23 -9.21
CA THR A 133 -16.68 14.36 -10.33
C THR A 133 -16.10 15.19 -11.46
N ARG A 134 -15.51 16.36 -11.15
CA ARG A 134 -14.92 17.23 -12.18
C ARG A 134 -13.70 16.61 -12.86
N ASP A 135 -12.77 16.03 -12.08
CA ASP A 135 -11.52 15.47 -12.61
C ASP A 135 -11.81 14.26 -13.50
N VAL A 136 -12.73 13.40 -13.07
CA VAL A 136 -13.17 12.21 -13.81
C VAL A 136 -13.89 12.61 -15.10
N ALA A 137 -14.77 13.61 -15.05
CA ALA A 137 -15.48 14.09 -16.22
C ALA A 137 -14.56 14.79 -17.23
N ASP A 138 -13.60 15.60 -16.75
CA ASP A 138 -12.60 16.29 -17.57
C ASP A 138 -11.60 15.28 -18.20
N ALA A 139 -11.38 14.12 -17.57
CA ALA A 139 -10.65 13.00 -18.15
C ALA A 139 -11.42 12.24 -19.24
N GLY A 140 -12.69 12.59 -19.51
CA GLY A 140 -13.52 12.02 -20.58
C GLY A 140 -14.50 10.93 -20.14
N ILE A 141 -14.48 10.55 -18.86
CA ILE A 141 -15.37 9.53 -18.30
C ILE A 141 -16.77 10.10 -18.09
N ARG A 142 -17.80 9.27 -18.34
CA ARG A 142 -19.22 9.64 -18.32
C ARG A 142 -20.02 8.93 -17.24
N TYR A 143 -19.52 7.80 -16.74
CA TYR A 143 -20.11 7.08 -15.62
C TYR A 143 -19.08 6.27 -14.84
N THR A 144 -19.41 5.95 -13.59
CA THR A 144 -18.65 5.03 -12.76
C THR A 144 -19.57 4.18 -11.88
N VAL A 145 -19.00 3.16 -11.25
CA VAL A 145 -19.66 2.31 -10.26
C VAL A 145 -19.09 2.64 -8.88
N LEU A 146 -19.98 2.87 -7.93
CA LEU A 146 -19.70 2.98 -6.50
C LEU A 146 -20.51 1.92 -5.76
N ASP A 147 -20.40 1.85 -4.44
CA ASP A 147 -21.19 0.90 -3.64
C ASP A 147 -22.52 1.52 -3.21
N ASP A 148 -23.59 0.73 -3.14
CA ASP A 148 -24.91 1.16 -2.61
C ASP A 148 -24.81 1.77 -1.20
N TYR A 149 -23.79 1.41 -0.43
CA TYR A 149 -23.45 2.01 0.86
C TYR A 149 -23.26 3.54 0.77
N HIS A 150 -22.71 4.07 -0.33
CA HIS A 150 -22.58 5.52 -0.54
C HIS A 150 -23.96 6.20 -0.59
N PHE A 151 -24.90 5.56 -1.28
CA PHE A 151 -26.23 6.11 -1.52
C PHE A 151 -27.07 6.04 -0.25
N ARG A 152 -27.00 4.91 0.47
CA ARG A 152 -27.56 4.79 1.82
C ARG A 152 -26.94 5.82 2.76
N ALA A 153 -25.63 6.07 2.63
CA ALA A 153 -24.95 7.06 3.43
C ALA A 153 -25.43 8.50 3.18
N ALA A 154 -25.85 8.79 1.94
CA ALA A 154 -26.50 10.04 1.52
C ALA A 154 -28.00 10.11 1.86
N GLY A 155 -28.58 9.07 2.47
CA GLY A 155 -29.98 9.02 2.87
C GLY A 155 -30.94 8.44 1.82
N VAL A 156 -30.43 7.81 0.77
CA VAL A 156 -31.26 7.09 -0.22
C VAL A 156 -31.72 5.76 0.37
N GLN A 157 -33.01 5.50 0.29
CA GLN A 157 -33.59 4.23 0.72
C GLN A 157 -33.34 3.13 -0.32
N GLU A 158 -33.20 1.89 0.13
CA GLU A 158 -32.90 0.72 -0.69
C GLU A 158 -33.90 0.55 -1.85
N GLU A 159 -35.18 0.83 -1.61
CA GLU A 159 -36.25 0.72 -2.61
C GLU A 159 -36.13 1.74 -3.75
N ARG A 160 -35.29 2.77 -3.58
CA ARG A 160 -35.02 3.81 -4.58
C ARG A 160 -33.74 3.55 -5.38
N LEU A 161 -32.95 2.53 -5.02
CA LEU A 161 -31.74 2.13 -5.73
C LEU A 161 -32.09 1.27 -6.95
N THR A 162 -32.87 1.86 -7.87
CA THR A 162 -33.46 1.18 -9.03
C THR A 162 -32.82 1.61 -10.35
N GLY A 163 -31.70 2.32 -10.29
CA GLY A 163 -30.90 2.69 -11.44
C GLY A 163 -29.73 3.60 -11.09
N TYR A 164 -29.10 4.18 -12.11
CA TYR A 164 -27.99 5.12 -11.92
C TYR A 164 -28.49 6.52 -11.56
N PHE A 165 -27.66 7.29 -10.87
CA PHE A 165 -27.94 8.67 -10.52
C PHE A 165 -26.97 9.61 -11.22
N ILE A 166 -27.32 10.90 -11.23
CA ILE A 166 -26.45 11.97 -11.71
C ILE A 166 -25.86 12.71 -10.52
N THR A 167 -24.54 12.88 -10.49
CA THR A 167 -23.84 13.80 -9.59
C THR A 167 -23.16 14.90 -10.40
N GLU A 168 -22.85 16.01 -9.74
CA GLU A 168 -22.23 17.18 -10.38
C GLU A 168 -21.23 17.86 -9.44
N ASP A 169 -20.13 18.38 -10.00
CA ASP A 169 -19.18 19.27 -9.32
C ASP A 169 -18.65 20.28 -10.34
N ASP A 170 -18.63 21.56 -9.98
CA ASP A 170 -18.22 22.67 -10.87
C ASP A 170 -18.83 22.61 -12.28
N GLY A 171 -20.11 22.28 -12.38
CA GLY A 171 -20.85 22.14 -13.64
C GLY A 171 -20.53 20.89 -14.46
N ARG A 172 -19.58 20.04 -14.02
CA ARG A 172 -19.26 18.76 -14.67
C ARG A 172 -20.19 17.69 -14.12
N VAL A 173 -20.72 16.87 -15.01
CA VAL A 173 -21.73 15.86 -14.68
C VAL A 173 -21.16 14.46 -14.87
N LEU A 174 -21.37 13.60 -13.86
CA LEU A 174 -21.04 12.19 -13.90
C LEU A 174 -22.26 11.35 -13.52
N ARG A 175 -22.43 10.20 -14.16
CA ARG A 175 -23.42 9.20 -13.74
C ARG A 175 -22.79 8.18 -12.79
N VAL A 176 -23.47 7.84 -11.71
CA VAL A 176 -22.96 6.94 -10.68
C VAL A 176 -23.94 5.78 -10.49
N PHE A 177 -23.45 4.56 -10.67
CA PHE A 177 -24.21 3.33 -10.45
C PHE A 177 -24.02 2.85 -8.99
N PRO A 178 -25.09 2.53 -8.25
CA PRO A 178 -25.01 1.83 -6.99
C PRO A 178 -24.78 0.33 -7.23
N GLY A 179 -23.56 -0.15 -7.00
CA GLY A 179 -23.23 -1.56 -6.92
C GLY A 179 -23.93 -2.20 -5.72
N SER A 180 -24.70 -3.25 -5.97
CA SER A 180 -25.54 -3.90 -4.96
C SER A 180 -24.72 -4.81 -4.07
N GLU A 181 -24.64 -4.49 -2.78
CA GLU A 181 -24.05 -5.36 -1.75
C GLU A 181 -24.76 -6.72 -1.75
N HIS A 182 -26.09 -6.76 -1.90
CA HIS A 182 -26.83 -8.02 -1.98
C HIS A 182 -26.31 -8.93 -3.10
N LEU A 183 -26.11 -8.38 -4.32
CA LEU A 183 -25.58 -9.15 -5.43
C LEU A 183 -24.12 -9.58 -5.21
N ARG A 184 -23.29 -8.76 -4.55
CA ARG A 184 -21.90 -9.11 -4.18
C ARG A 184 -21.80 -10.34 -3.26
N TYR A 185 -22.83 -10.57 -2.44
CA TYR A 185 -22.91 -11.73 -1.55
C TYR A 185 -23.65 -12.92 -2.15
N THR A 186 -24.53 -12.72 -3.16
CA THR A 186 -25.16 -13.85 -3.86
C THR A 186 -24.30 -14.42 -4.98
N ILE A 187 -23.56 -13.57 -5.71
CA ILE A 187 -22.70 -13.95 -6.83
C ILE A 187 -21.23 -13.96 -6.36
N PRO A 188 -20.46 -15.06 -6.48
CA PRO A 188 -20.84 -16.40 -6.93
C PRO A 188 -21.19 -17.39 -5.80
N PHE A 189 -21.41 -16.92 -4.57
CA PHE A 189 -21.40 -17.78 -3.38
C PHE A 189 -22.72 -18.54 -3.12
N GLN A 190 -23.88 -17.92 -3.36
CA GLN A 190 -25.18 -18.55 -3.10
C GLN A 190 -25.69 -19.33 -4.32
N PRO A 191 -26.68 -20.22 -4.17
CA PRO A 191 -27.33 -20.88 -5.32
C PRO A 191 -27.83 -19.85 -6.34
N VAL A 192 -27.63 -20.14 -7.64
CA VAL A 192 -28.00 -19.26 -8.77
C VAL A 192 -29.43 -18.70 -8.66
N GLN A 193 -30.37 -19.52 -8.19
CA GLN A 193 -31.78 -19.14 -8.05
C GLN A 193 -31.98 -17.93 -7.13
N ALA A 194 -31.13 -17.74 -6.10
CA ALA A 194 -31.23 -16.59 -5.20
C ALA A 194 -31.07 -15.25 -5.96
N THR A 195 -30.11 -15.18 -6.89
CA THR A 195 -29.91 -14.02 -7.76
C THR A 195 -31.10 -13.80 -8.70
N ILE A 196 -31.64 -14.86 -9.30
CA ILE A 196 -32.79 -14.77 -10.21
C ILE A 196 -34.04 -14.31 -9.45
N ASP A 197 -34.29 -14.84 -8.26
CA ASP A 197 -35.43 -14.48 -7.42
C ASP A 197 -35.34 -13.03 -6.97
N HIS A 198 -34.15 -12.56 -6.57
CA HIS A 198 -33.92 -11.16 -6.25
C HIS A 198 -34.24 -10.25 -7.44
N CYS A 199 -33.72 -10.56 -8.63
CA CYS A 199 -34.01 -9.81 -9.85
C CYS A 199 -35.52 -9.79 -10.16
N ARG A 200 -36.23 -10.92 -9.97
CA ARG A 200 -37.68 -11.02 -10.20
C ARG A 200 -38.47 -10.15 -9.24
N GLN A 201 -38.12 -10.18 -7.95
CA GLN A 201 -38.75 -9.32 -6.94
C GLN A 201 -38.63 -7.83 -7.30
N VAL A 202 -37.45 -7.41 -7.77
CA VAL A 202 -37.23 -6.03 -8.22
C VAL A 202 -38.01 -5.73 -9.50
N ALA A 203 -38.03 -6.64 -10.49
CA ALA A 203 -38.77 -6.47 -11.73
C ALA A 203 -40.28 -6.30 -11.51
N GLU A 204 -40.86 -7.04 -10.55
CA GLU A 204 -42.27 -6.94 -10.18
C GLU A 204 -42.59 -5.63 -9.45
N ARG A 205 -41.69 -5.18 -8.55
CA ARG A 205 -41.85 -3.95 -7.78
C ARG A 205 -41.60 -2.69 -8.62
N THR A 206 -40.63 -2.74 -9.52
CA THR A 206 -40.17 -1.60 -10.32
C THR A 206 -39.77 -2.07 -11.73
N PRO A 207 -40.75 -2.26 -12.64
CA PRO A 207 -40.46 -2.64 -14.02
C PRO A 207 -39.53 -1.63 -14.71
N GLY A 208 -38.47 -2.14 -15.35
CA GLY A 208 -37.44 -1.35 -16.02
C GLY A 208 -36.30 -0.86 -15.11
N ALA A 209 -36.25 -1.31 -13.85
CA ALA A 209 -35.13 -1.02 -12.96
C ALA A 209 -33.79 -1.53 -13.52
N VAL A 210 -32.69 -0.89 -13.13
CA VAL A 210 -31.33 -1.34 -13.42
C VAL A 210 -30.67 -1.77 -12.11
N LEU A 211 -30.27 -3.05 -12.05
CA LEU A 211 -29.48 -3.62 -10.97
C LEU A 211 -28.03 -3.73 -11.42
N THR A 212 -27.09 -3.40 -10.53
CA THR A 212 -25.65 -3.45 -10.83
C THR A 212 -24.92 -4.37 -9.87
N PHE A 213 -24.32 -5.42 -10.41
CA PHE A 213 -23.26 -6.17 -9.74
C PHE A 213 -21.92 -5.59 -10.18
N GLY A 214 -21.04 -5.32 -9.23
CA GLY A 214 -19.71 -4.77 -9.46
C GLY A 214 -18.75 -5.33 -8.43
N ASP A 215 -17.84 -6.22 -8.83
CA ASP A 215 -17.00 -6.95 -7.88
C ASP A 215 -15.74 -7.53 -8.53
N ASP A 216 -14.85 -8.02 -7.66
CA ASP A 216 -13.55 -8.55 -8.04
C ASP A 216 -13.69 -9.83 -8.88
N GLY A 217 -12.97 -9.90 -10.00
CA GLY A 217 -12.96 -11.07 -10.87
C GLY A 217 -12.26 -12.25 -10.20
N GLU A 218 -11.35 -12.01 -9.27
CA GLU A 218 -10.63 -13.01 -8.48
C GLU A 218 -11.59 -13.88 -7.64
N LYS A 219 -12.82 -13.39 -7.34
CA LYS A 219 -13.91 -14.19 -6.73
C LYS A 219 -14.33 -15.37 -7.58
N PHE A 220 -14.12 -15.30 -8.89
CA PHE A 220 -14.47 -16.34 -9.84
C PHE A 220 -13.30 -17.29 -10.07
N GLY A 221 -12.48 -17.62 -9.05
CA GLY A 221 -11.48 -18.67 -9.21
C GLY A 221 -10.32 -18.62 -8.23
N THR A 222 -9.69 -17.46 -8.08
CA THR A 222 -8.44 -17.29 -7.33
C THR A 222 -8.66 -17.44 -5.82
N TRP A 223 -9.81 -17.01 -5.32
CA TRP A 223 -10.12 -17.11 -3.90
C TRP A 223 -10.26 -18.57 -3.43
N PRO A 224 -9.97 -18.88 -2.16
CA PRO A 224 -10.02 -20.25 -1.65
C PRO A 224 -11.35 -20.96 -2.00
N ASP A 225 -11.23 -22.18 -2.52
CA ASP A 225 -12.35 -23.06 -2.92
C ASP A 225 -13.23 -22.54 -4.08
N THR A 226 -13.03 -21.31 -4.57
CA THR A 226 -13.89 -20.71 -5.59
C THR A 226 -13.68 -21.33 -6.97
N LYS A 227 -12.46 -21.70 -7.38
CA LYS A 227 -12.22 -22.40 -8.66
C LYS A 227 -13.07 -23.68 -8.78
N GLN A 228 -13.05 -24.51 -7.75
CA GLN A 228 -13.85 -25.73 -7.72
C GLN A 228 -15.35 -25.41 -7.78
N HIS A 229 -15.83 -24.46 -6.99
CA HIS A 229 -17.24 -24.09 -6.97
C HIS A 229 -17.73 -23.50 -8.30
N VAL A 230 -16.98 -22.55 -8.84
CA VAL A 230 -17.34 -21.74 -10.02
C VAL A 230 -17.26 -22.57 -11.30
N TYR A 231 -16.21 -23.39 -11.46
CA TYR A 231 -15.95 -24.11 -12.71
C TYR A 231 -16.22 -25.61 -12.62
N GLU A 232 -15.67 -26.33 -11.62
CA GLU A 232 -15.83 -27.79 -11.55
C GLU A 232 -17.26 -28.20 -11.18
N LYS A 233 -17.88 -27.50 -10.23
CA LYS A 233 -19.30 -27.66 -9.88
C LYS A 233 -20.23 -26.89 -10.81
N GLY A 234 -19.69 -26.14 -11.76
CA GLY A 234 -20.44 -25.50 -12.84
C GLY A 234 -21.34 -24.33 -12.43
N TRP A 235 -21.05 -23.65 -11.31
CA TRP A 235 -21.89 -22.54 -10.84
C TRP A 235 -22.00 -21.41 -11.87
N LEU A 236 -20.89 -20.99 -12.50
CA LEU A 236 -20.90 -19.90 -13.48
C LEU A 236 -21.71 -20.26 -14.73
N ARG A 237 -21.57 -21.50 -15.20
CA ARG A 237 -22.38 -22.05 -16.29
C ARG A 237 -23.86 -22.01 -15.94
N GLY A 238 -24.21 -22.48 -14.74
CA GLY A 238 -25.59 -22.43 -14.24
C GLY A 238 -26.16 -21.02 -14.15
N LEU A 239 -25.35 -20.03 -13.75
CA LEU A 239 -25.77 -18.62 -13.78
C LEU A 239 -26.07 -18.16 -15.20
N PHE A 240 -25.15 -18.39 -16.15
CA PHE A 240 -25.33 -17.96 -17.54
C PHE A 240 -26.49 -18.65 -18.26
N ASP A 241 -26.70 -19.94 -17.98
CA ASP A 241 -27.89 -20.68 -18.42
C ASP A 241 -29.16 -19.99 -17.90
N ALA A 242 -29.24 -19.75 -16.58
CA ALA A 242 -30.41 -19.14 -15.97
C ALA A 242 -30.67 -17.71 -16.47
N LEU A 243 -29.63 -16.90 -16.69
CA LEU A 243 -29.76 -15.56 -17.28
C LEU A 243 -30.30 -15.63 -18.71
N THR A 244 -29.83 -16.58 -19.51
CA THR A 244 -30.26 -16.78 -20.90
C THR A 244 -31.71 -17.29 -20.95
N GLU A 245 -32.07 -18.26 -20.12
CA GLU A 245 -33.44 -18.81 -20.04
C GLU A 245 -34.47 -17.75 -19.60
N ASN A 246 -34.05 -16.78 -18.79
CA ASN A 246 -34.90 -15.70 -18.28
C ASN A 246 -34.85 -14.41 -19.12
N ALA A 247 -34.20 -14.42 -20.30
CA ALA A 247 -33.98 -13.23 -21.13
C ALA A 247 -35.25 -12.46 -21.58
N SER A 248 -36.42 -13.11 -21.49
CA SER A 248 -37.72 -12.48 -21.79
C SER A 248 -38.10 -11.35 -20.83
N TRP A 249 -37.58 -11.35 -19.60
CA TRP A 249 -37.85 -10.32 -18.58
C TRP A 249 -36.60 -9.84 -17.85
N LEU A 250 -35.51 -10.62 -17.85
CA LEU A 250 -34.23 -10.27 -17.24
C LEU A 250 -33.21 -9.97 -18.35
N HIS A 251 -32.92 -8.70 -18.58
CA HIS A 251 -32.04 -8.28 -19.66
C HIS A 251 -30.63 -8.03 -19.13
N THR A 252 -29.65 -8.84 -19.52
CA THR A 252 -28.24 -8.54 -19.25
C THR A 252 -27.77 -7.45 -20.20
N VAL A 253 -27.23 -6.37 -19.64
CA VAL A 253 -26.77 -5.19 -20.41
C VAL A 253 -25.49 -4.65 -19.81
N THR A 254 -24.65 -4.03 -20.63
CA THR A 254 -23.47 -3.31 -20.13
C THR A 254 -23.90 -2.04 -19.39
N LEU A 255 -23.00 -1.45 -18.60
CA LEU A 255 -23.26 -0.18 -17.90
C LEU A 255 -23.57 0.94 -18.88
N GLY A 256 -22.80 1.05 -19.96
CA GLY A 256 -23.01 2.05 -21.01
C GLY A 256 -24.33 1.86 -21.74
N GLU A 257 -24.78 0.61 -21.92
CA GLU A 257 -26.08 0.34 -22.53
C GLU A 257 -27.24 0.64 -21.58
N ALA A 258 -27.08 0.40 -20.28
CA ALA A 258 -28.05 0.87 -19.28
C ALA A 258 -28.20 2.39 -19.31
N VAL A 259 -27.10 3.15 -19.45
CA VAL A 259 -27.14 4.61 -19.64
C VAL A 259 -27.90 5.01 -20.92
N ASN A 260 -27.74 4.26 -22.00
CA ASN A 260 -28.43 4.54 -23.28
C ASN A 260 -29.93 4.22 -23.22
N ARG A 261 -30.32 3.15 -22.52
CA ARG A 261 -31.70 2.61 -22.52
C ARG A 261 -32.61 3.20 -21.46
N THR A 262 -32.03 3.72 -20.37
CA THR A 262 -32.81 4.13 -19.19
C THR A 262 -32.52 5.57 -18.78
N ALA A 263 -33.52 6.23 -18.21
CA ALA A 263 -33.36 7.54 -17.59
C ALA A 263 -32.68 7.39 -16.21
N PRO A 264 -31.92 8.40 -15.75
CA PRO A 264 -31.38 8.39 -14.38
C PRO A 264 -32.52 8.32 -13.35
N ALA A 265 -32.29 7.61 -12.25
CA ALA A 265 -33.20 7.55 -11.11
C ALA A 265 -33.35 8.92 -10.41
N GLY A 266 -32.35 9.79 -10.53
CA GLY A 266 -32.39 11.16 -10.04
C GLY A 266 -31.02 11.85 -10.01
N LYS A 267 -30.97 13.01 -9.38
CA LYS A 267 -29.73 13.72 -9.02
C LYS A 267 -29.36 13.39 -7.57
N ILE A 268 -28.07 13.23 -7.27
CA ILE A 268 -27.55 12.94 -5.95
C ILE A 268 -26.22 13.65 -5.69
N TYR A 269 -25.89 13.83 -4.42
CA TYR A 269 -24.56 14.18 -3.93
C TYR A 269 -24.17 13.13 -2.88
N LEU A 270 -22.99 12.55 -3.04
CA LEU A 270 -22.51 11.46 -2.19
C LEU A 270 -21.46 11.98 -1.20
N PRO A 271 -21.49 11.53 0.07
CA PRO A 271 -20.47 11.87 1.03
C PRO A 271 -19.13 11.19 0.70
N ASP A 272 -18.08 11.61 1.39
CA ASP A 272 -16.78 10.94 1.36
C ASP A 272 -16.93 9.54 1.94
N CYS A 273 -16.69 8.51 1.12
CA CYS A 273 -17.04 7.14 1.47
C CYS A 273 -16.31 6.10 0.62
N SER A 274 -16.57 4.83 0.92
CA SER A 274 -16.18 3.65 0.13
C SER A 274 -17.24 2.55 0.37
N TYR A 275 -16.97 1.30 0.00
CA TYR A 275 -17.77 0.16 0.45
C TYR A 275 -17.66 -0.01 1.97
N ARG A 276 -18.67 -0.63 2.58
CA ARG A 276 -18.84 -0.69 4.04
C ARG A 276 -17.56 -1.14 4.78
N GLU A 277 -16.95 -2.24 4.33
CA GLU A 277 -15.77 -2.84 4.97
C GLU A 277 -14.58 -1.87 5.04
N MET A 278 -14.34 -1.08 3.99
CA MET A 278 -13.29 -0.05 3.96
C MET A 278 -13.49 1.02 5.04
N THR A 279 -14.74 1.38 5.32
CA THR A 279 -15.04 2.37 6.38
C THR A 279 -14.68 1.84 7.77
N GLU A 280 -14.68 0.53 7.97
CA GLU A 280 -14.28 -0.09 9.23
C GLU A 280 -12.75 -0.20 9.32
N TRP A 281 -12.08 -0.64 8.25
CA TRP A 281 -10.62 -0.83 8.23
C TRP A 281 -9.83 0.47 8.37
N SER A 282 -10.37 1.56 7.84
CA SER A 282 -9.77 2.90 7.91
C SER A 282 -9.84 3.55 9.30
N LEU A 283 -10.53 2.93 10.27
CA LEU A 283 -10.51 3.39 11.65
C LEU A 283 -9.21 2.98 12.37
N PRO A 284 -8.74 3.78 13.35
CA PRO A 284 -7.78 3.31 14.33
C PRO A 284 -8.31 2.05 15.04
N THR A 285 -7.41 1.13 15.40
CA THR A 285 -7.75 -0.20 15.92
C THR A 285 -8.76 -0.19 17.07
N ASP A 286 -8.58 0.70 18.04
CA ASP A 286 -9.50 0.82 19.19
C ASP A 286 -10.91 1.28 18.78
N ALA A 287 -10.99 2.18 17.81
CA ALA A 287 -12.27 2.67 17.28
C ALA A 287 -12.97 1.58 16.45
N GLN A 288 -12.22 0.79 15.69
CA GLN A 288 -12.74 -0.36 14.96
C GLN A 288 -13.36 -1.39 15.92
N GLN A 289 -12.63 -1.75 16.99
CA GLN A 289 -13.11 -2.69 18.01
C GLN A 289 -14.38 -2.16 18.70
N ARG A 290 -14.42 -0.87 19.02
CA ARG A 290 -15.60 -0.25 19.63
C ARG A 290 -16.81 -0.24 18.69
N LEU A 291 -16.61 0.04 17.40
CA LEU A 291 -17.68 0.00 16.40
C LEU A 291 -18.25 -1.41 16.26
N ASP A 292 -17.38 -2.42 16.23
CA ASP A 292 -17.75 -3.83 16.18
C ASP A 292 -18.58 -4.24 17.40
N GLU A 293 -18.12 -3.93 18.61
CA GLU A 293 -18.83 -4.21 19.87
C GLU A 293 -20.20 -3.53 19.94
N LEU A 294 -20.29 -2.26 19.51
CA LEU A 294 -21.56 -1.53 19.47
C LEU A 294 -22.53 -2.11 18.44
N THR A 295 -22.02 -2.51 17.27
CA THR A 295 -22.82 -3.12 16.21
C THR A 295 -23.44 -4.43 16.69
N HIS A 296 -22.62 -5.32 17.28
CA HIS A 296 -23.09 -6.58 17.86
C HIS A 296 -24.11 -6.36 18.99
N ALA A 297 -23.88 -5.38 19.88
CA ALA A 297 -24.81 -5.08 20.96
C ALA A 297 -26.17 -4.55 20.44
N MET A 298 -26.18 -3.90 19.28
CA MET A 298 -27.35 -3.22 18.74
C MET A 298 -28.09 -3.99 17.66
N GLU A 299 -27.49 -5.05 17.08
CA GLU A 299 -28.04 -5.76 15.92
C GLU A 299 -29.48 -6.28 16.15
N LYS A 300 -29.81 -6.65 17.39
CA LYS A 300 -31.11 -7.21 17.80
C LYS A 300 -32.13 -6.15 18.23
N HIS A 301 -31.73 -4.88 18.25
CA HIS A 301 -32.62 -3.79 18.65
C HIS A 301 -33.68 -3.53 17.58
N GLN A 302 -34.92 -3.26 18.00
CA GLN A 302 -36.07 -3.14 17.10
C GLN A 302 -35.90 -2.08 15.99
N HIS A 303 -35.13 -1.03 16.26
CA HIS A 303 -34.86 0.07 15.32
C HIS A 303 -33.51 -0.07 14.58
N TRP A 304 -32.76 -1.15 14.77
CA TRP A 304 -31.43 -1.29 14.16
C TRP A 304 -31.45 -1.19 12.64
N LYS A 305 -32.48 -1.74 11.99
CA LYS A 305 -32.65 -1.66 10.54
C LYS A 305 -32.68 -0.22 10.01
N ASP A 306 -33.27 0.69 10.77
CA ASP A 306 -33.35 2.12 10.43
C ASP A 306 -32.05 2.84 10.84
N LEU A 307 -31.50 2.50 12.01
CA LEU A 307 -30.33 3.15 12.58
C LEU A 307 -29.02 2.81 11.85
N ARG A 308 -28.85 1.57 11.37
CA ARG A 308 -27.62 1.09 10.74
C ARG A 308 -27.20 1.94 9.53
N SER A 309 -28.17 2.49 8.79
CA SER A 309 -27.93 3.38 7.65
C SER A 309 -27.37 4.74 8.04
N PHE A 310 -27.34 5.08 9.33
CA PHE A 310 -26.74 6.29 9.90
C PHE A 310 -25.46 6.01 10.69
N VAL A 311 -25.12 4.74 10.92
CA VAL A 311 -23.83 4.36 11.50
C VAL A 311 -22.75 4.53 10.44
N ARG A 312 -21.66 5.22 10.79
CA ARG A 312 -20.54 5.52 9.89
C ARG A 312 -19.25 5.04 10.51
N GLY A 313 -18.38 4.49 9.67
CA GLY A 313 -16.99 4.25 10.01
C GLY A 313 -16.10 5.46 9.69
N GLY A 314 -14.82 5.19 9.48
CA GLY A 314 -13.85 6.12 8.91
C GLY A 314 -13.97 6.22 7.39
N TYR A 315 -12.99 6.87 6.78
CA TYR A 315 -12.83 6.99 5.34
C TYR A 315 -11.34 6.86 4.99
N TRP A 316 -11.05 6.54 3.73
CA TRP A 316 -9.75 6.01 3.32
C TRP A 316 -8.54 6.87 3.72
N ARG A 317 -8.65 8.21 3.70
CA ARG A 317 -7.50 9.10 4.05
C ARG A 317 -6.94 8.86 5.46
N ASN A 318 -7.75 8.32 6.36
CA ASN A 318 -7.33 8.01 7.73
C ASN A 318 -6.21 6.96 7.78
N PHE A 319 -5.98 6.17 6.72
CA PHE A 319 -4.82 5.27 6.66
C PHE A 319 -3.48 6.01 6.78
N LYS A 320 -3.40 7.27 6.32
CA LYS A 320 -2.21 8.10 6.51
C LYS A 320 -1.93 8.44 7.98
N THR A 321 -2.96 8.44 8.82
CA THR A 321 -2.81 8.62 10.28
C THR A 321 -2.76 7.31 11.06
N LYS A 322 -3.36 6.25 10.51
CA LYS A 322 -3.31 4.90 11.10
C LYS A 322 -1.91 4.30 10.94
N TYR A 323 -1.28 4.54 9.80
CA TYR A 323 0.06 4.08 9.48
C TYR A 323 0.93 5.27 9.07
N ASP A 324 1.85 5.66 9.95
CA ASP A 324 2.80 6.75 9.67
C ASP A 324 3.58 6.49 8.37
N GLU A 325 3.92 5.22 8.09
CA GLU A 325 4.64 4.80 6.89
C GLU A 325 3.83 4.95 5.60
N THR A 326 2.49 4.94 5.70
CA THR A 326 1.63 5.34 4.57
C THR A 326 1.80 6.82 4.28
N ASN A 327 1.84 7.67 5.32
CA ASN A 327 2.01 9.11 5.13
C ASN A 327 3.40 9.45 4.58
N GLU A 328 4.45 8.77 5.05
CA GLU A 328 5.80 8.92 4.51
C GLU A 328 5.85 8.59 3.00
N MET A 329 5.28 7.45 2.59
CA MET A 329 5.23 7.06 1.18
C MET A 329 4.37 8.02 0.35
N TYR A 330 3.26 8.49 0.92
CA TYR A 330 2.39 9.50 0.31
C TYR A 330 3.10 10.84 0.12
N ALA A 331 3.81 11.30 1.14
CA ALA A 331 4.61 12.52 1.15
C ALA A 331 5.72 12.46 0.09
N ARG A 332 6.44 11.34 0.01
CA ARG A 332 7.44 11.08 -1.02
C ARG A 332 6.83 11.14 -2.42
N MET A 333 5.67 10.50 -2.63
CA MET A 333 4.95 10.55 -3.90
C MET A 333 4.54 11.98 -4.28
N MET A 334 4.00 12.76 -3.33
CA MET A 334 3.62 14.15 -3.56
C MET A 334 4.83 15.05 -3.87
N HIS A 335 5.97 14.80 -3.23
CA HIS A 335 7.22 15.48 -3.52
C HIS A 335 7.68 15.24 -4.97
N VAL A 336 7.70 13.98 -5.43
CA VAL A 336 8.06 13.63 -6.81
C VAL A 336 7.05 14.22 -7.80
N SER A 337 5.74 14.16 -7.50
CA SER A 337 4.69 14.76 -8.30
C SER A 337 4.85 16.28 -8.47
N ARG A 338 5.26 16.98 -7.41
CA ARG A 338 5.57 18.43 -7.46
C ARG A 338 6.81 18.69 -8.30
N ARG A 339 7.90 17.96 -8.09
CA ARG A 339 9.13 18.11 -8.90
C ARG A 339 8.88 17.89 -10.39
N LEU A 340 8.04 16.90 -10.73
CA LEU A 340 7.62 16.68 -12.12
C LEU A 340 6.82 17.88 -12.68
N ALA A 341 5.93 18.47 -11.87
CA ALA A 341 5.22 19.69 -12.23
C ALA A 341 6.17 20.84 -12.56
N ASP A 342 7.18 21.02 -11.71
CA ASP A 342 8.13 22.10 -11.82
C ASP A 342 9.02 21.90 -13.06
N ALA A 343 9.43 20.67 -13.35
CA ALA A 343 10.17 20.32 -14.56
C ALA A 343 9.35 20.53 -15.85
N GLU A 344 8.05 20.16 -15.83
CA GLU A 344 7.10 20.47 -16.90
C GLU A 344 7.00 21.98 -17.14
N ALA A 345 6.83 22.76 -16.07
CA ALA A 345 6.73 24.21 -16.13
C ALA A 345 8.03 24.89 -16.59
N ALA A 346 9.19 24.29 -16.27
CA ALA A 346 10.50 24.73 -16.72
C ALA A 346 10.79 24.38 -18.19
N GLY A 347 9.90 23.66 -18.87
CA GLY A 347 10.03 23.33 -20.29
C GLY A 347 11.00 22.19 -20.60
N VAL A 348 11.20 21.25 -19.66
CA VAL A 348 11.95 20.00 -19.91
C VAL A 348 11.25 19.19 -21.01
N ASP A 349 12.04 18.41 -21.77
CA ASP A 349 11.53 17.62 -22.91
C ASP A 349 10.37 16.68 -22.51
N ALA A 350 9.29 16.75 -23.29
CA ALA A 350 8.06 16.00 -23.00
C ALA A 350 8.25 14.48 -23.08
N GLY A 351 9.15 13.99 -23.93
CA GLY A 351 9.48 12.57 -24.04
C GLY A 351 10.18 12.04 -22.78
N GLN A 352 11.18 12.78 -22.28
CA GLN A 352 11.83 12.47 -21.01
C GLN A 352 10.84 12.52 -19.84
N LEU A 353 10.02 13.57 -19.77
CA LEU A 353 9.00 13.71 -18.72
C LEU A 353 7.94 12.60 -18.79
N SER A 354 7.64 12.06 -19.97
CA SER A 354 6.72 10.93 -20.10
C SER A 354 7.20 9.67 -19.39
N VAL A 355 8.49 9.35 -19.49
CA VAL A 355 9.08 8.19 -18.79
C VAL A 355 9.05 8.42 -17.28
N ILE A 356 9.42 9.63 -16.84
CA ILE A 356 9.38 10.01 -15.41
C ILE A 356 7.96 9.91 -14.87
N ARG A 357 6.97 10.38 -15.63
CA ARG A 357 5.56 10.34 -15.26
C ARG A 357 5.03 8.93 -15.14
N ASP A 358 5.45 8.01 -16.02
CA ASP A 358 5.09 6.58 -15.91
C ASP A 358 5.60 5.98 -14.58
N HIS A 359 6.85 6.26 -14.21
CA HIS A 359 7.38 5.85 -12.91
C HIS A 359 6.60 6.46 -11.74
N LEU A 360 6.32 7.77 -11.77
CA LEU A 360 5.47 8.40 -10.75
C LEU A 360 4.11 7.69 -10.65
N TYR A 361 3.47 7.41 -11.79
CA TYR A 361 2.16 6.79 -11.82
C TYR A 361 2.16 5.34 -11.31
N ARG A 362 3.21 4.57 -11.58
CA ARG A 362 3.42 3.25 -10.96
C ARG A 362 3.59 3.36 -9.45
N GLY A 363 4.34 4.37 -8.99
CA GLY A 363 4.49 4.70 -7.57
C GLY A 363 3.21 5.17 -6.88
N GLN A 364 2.11 5.38 -7.62
CA GLN A 364 0.80 5.74 -7.07
C GLN A 364 -0.16 4.54 -6.91
N CYS A 365 0.26 3.32 -7.30
CA CYS A 365 -0.57 2.12 -7.17
C CYS A 365 -0.99 1.90 -5.71
N ASN A 366 -2.28 1.69 -5.45
CA ASN A 366 -2.86 1.90 -4.12
C ASN A 366 -2.47 0.86 -3.07
N CYS A 367 -2.22 -0.40 -3.45
CA CYS A 367 -2.25 -1.53 -2.52
C CYS A 367 -1.35 -1.38 -1.27
N PRO A 368 -0.10 -0.90 -1.37
CA PRO A 368 0.74 -0.74 -0.18
C PRO A 368 0.46 0.53 0.64
N TYR A 369 -0.52 1.35 0.27
CA TYR A 369 -0.88 2.58 1.03
C TYR A 369 -1.94 2.32 2.12
N TRP A 370 -2.44 1.10 2.28
CA TRP A 370 -3.47 0.80 3.28
C TRP A 370 -3.51 -0.69 3.60
N HIS A 371 -4.36 -1.08 4.56
CA HIS A 371 -4.57 -2.48 4.90
C HIS A 371 -6.04 -2.74 5.27
N GLY A 372 -6.58 -3.83 4.75
CA GLY A 372 -7.92 -4.34 5.04
C GLY A 372 -7.86 -5.83 5.34
N ALA A 373 -8.46 -6.66 4.47
CA ALA A 373 -8.37 -8.12 4.57
C ALA A 373 -7.12 -8.72 3.88
N PHE A 374 -6.50 -7.96 2.99
CA PHE A 374 -5.36 -8.39 2.17
C PHE A 374 -4.09 -7.67 2.61
N GLY A 375 -2.94 -8.34 2.46
CA GLY A 375 -1.66 -7.93 3.05
C GLY A 375 -1.35 -6.42 2.91
N GLY A 376 -1.60 -5.80 1.76
CA GLY A 376 -1.56 -4.34 1.60
C GLY A 376 -0.22 -3.73 2.04
N ILE A 377 -0.24 -2.69 2.88
CA ILE A 377 0.97 -2.09 3.44
C ILE A 377 1.84 -3.09 4.20
N TYR A 378 1.32 -4.21 4.71
CA TYR A 378 2.13 -5.20 5.41
C TYR A 378 3.03 -6.03 4.49
N LEU A 379 2.85 -5.99 3.17
CA LEU A 379 3.66 -6.73 2.21
C LEU A 379 4.90 -5.92 1.77
N PRO A 380 6.13 -6.31 2.16
CA PRO A 380 7.32 -5.54 1.87
C PRO A 380 7.61 -5.39 0.37
N HIS A 381 7.34 -6.42 -0.43
CA HIS A 381 7.56 -6.39 -1.87
C HIS A 381 6.71 -5.33 -2.58
N LEU A 382 5.48 -5.09 -2.11
CA LEU A 382 4.63 -4.02 -2.65
C LEU A 382 5.15 -2.64 -2.24
N ARG A 383 5.52 -2.44 -0.97
CA ARG A 383 6.11 -1.15 -0.52
C ARG A 383 7.41 -0.84 -1.26
N ASN A 384 8.30 -1.82 -1.38
CA ASN A 384 9.58 -1.67 -2.06
C ASN A 384 9.40 -1.32 -3.54
N ALA A 385 8.43 -1.95 -4.23
CA ALA A 385 8.15 -1.63 -5.63
C ALA A 385 7.67 -0.17 -5.82
N ILE A 386 6.85 0.35 -4.89
CA ILE A 386 6.44 1.76 -4.93
C ILE A 386 7.63 2.68 -4.72
N TYR A 387 8.43 2.47 -3.66
CA TYR A 387 9.64 3.26 -3.44
C TYR A 387 10.59 3.18 -4.64
N GLN A 388 10.77 2.00 -5.24
CA GLN A 388 11.60 1.84 -6.43
C GLN A 388 11.17 2.74 -7.57
N HIS A 389 9.87 2.79 -7.87
CA HIS A 389 9.35 3.67 -8.92
C HIS A 389 9.47 5.16 -8.54
N LEU A 390 9.21 5.53 -7.29
CA LEU A 390 9.35 6.92 -6.82
C LEU A 390 10.81 7.40 -6.85
N ILE A 391 11.75 6.57 -6.40
CA ILE A 391 13.19 6.86 -6.43
C ILE A 391 13.70 6.92 -7.87
N THR A 392 13.23 6.01 -8.74
CA THR A 392 13.58 6.06 -10.16
C THR A 392 13.10 7.36 -10.82
N ALA A 393 11.87 7.80 -10.53
CA ALA A 393 11.37 9.08 -11.00
C ALA A 393 12.20 10.26 -10.45
N ASP A 394 12.55 10.24 -9.16
CA ASP A 394 13.39 11.25 -8.51
C ASP A 394 14.81 11.32 -9.11
N ASN A 395 15.42 10.17 -9.40
CA ASN A 395 16.71 10.02 -10.07
C ASN A 395 16.69 10.61 -11.48
N LEU A 396 15.64 10.31 -12.25
CA LEU A 396 15.49 10.82 -13.61
C LEU A 396 15.22 12.33 -13.60
N LEU A 397 14.41 12.83 -12.65
CA LEU A 397 14.19 14.26 -12.46
C LEU A 397 15.50 15.00 -12.18
N GLN A 398 16.31 14.49 -11.26
CA GLN A 398 17.63 15.05 -10.94
C GLN A 398 18.52 15.20 -12.21
N LYS A 399 18.53 14.18 -13.07
CA LYS A 399 19.29 14.20 -14.34
C LYS A 399 18.80 15.26 -15.32
N VAL A 400 17.49 15.44 -15.46
CA VAL A 400 16.92 16.36 -16.46
C VAL A 400 16.84 17.81 -15.95
N THR A 401 16.78 18.04 -14.65
CA THR A 401 16.79 19.39 -14.06
C THR A 401 18.20 19.97 -13.88
N GLY A 402 19.23 19.21 -14.26
CA GLY A 402 20.62 19.71 -14.29
C GLY A 402 21.28 19.79 -12.92
N ASP A 403 20.84 18.99 -11.94
CA ASP A 403 21.61 18.81 -10.71
C ASP A 403 22.94 18.15 -11.10
N ALA A 404 24.06 18.84 -10.84
CA ALA A 404 25.36 18.40 -11.30
C ALA A 404 25.71 17.01 -10.73
N VAL A 405 26.34 16.17 -11.56
CA VAL A 405 27.08 14.99 -11.09
C VAL A 405 28.11 15.50 -10.07
N ASP A 406 28.24 14.82 -8.93
CA ASP A 406 29.05 15.25 -7.78
C ASP A 406 28.51 16.48 -7.02
N SER A 407 27.21 16.76 -7.09
CA SER A 407 26.58 17.75 -6.20
C SER A 407 25.98 17.11 -4.95
N VAL A 408 26.02 17.86 -3.85
CA VAL A 408 25.34 17.52 -2.61
C VAL A 408 24.42 18.67 -2.18
N GLN A 409 23.21 18.33 -1.76
CA GLN A 409 22.15 19.28 -1.46
C GLN A 409 21.55 19.02 -0.09
N ALA A 410 21.10 20.10 0.55
CA ALA A 410 20.34 20.03 1.79
C ALA A 410 19.18 21.03 1.74
N THR A 411 17.96 20.54 1.89
CA THR A 411 16.73 21.35 1.91
C THR A 411 15.94 21.07 3.18
N ALA A 412 15.16 22.05 3.62
CA ALA A 412 14.24 21.92 4.74
C ALA A 412 12.87 22.42 4.31
N ASP A 413 11.84 21.64 4.57
CA ASP A 413 10.45 21.95 4.28
C ASP A 413 9.55 21.07 5.15
N ASP A 414 8.26 21.37 5.21
CA ASP A 414 7.25 20.44 5.73
C ASP A 414 6.99 19.40 4.65
N TYR A 415 7.72 18.28 4.73
CA TYR A 415 7.72 17.29 3.66
C TYR A 415 6.63 16.25 3.87
N ASP A 416 6.24 15.97 5.11
CA ASP A 416 5.22 14.97 5.45
C ASP A 416 3.84 15.54 5.82
N PHE A 417 3.69 16.87 5.77
CA PHE A 417 2.45 17.62 5.99
C PHE A 417 1.96 17.59 7.44
N ASP A 418 2.87 17.44 8.41
CA ASP A 418 2.55 17.47 9.84
C ASP A 418 2.74 18.87 10.48
N GLY A 419 3.24 19.84 9.71
CA GLY A 419 3.48 21.22 10.15
C GLY A 419 4.83 21.45 10.83
N MET A 420 5.67 20.42 10.95
CA MET A 420 7.08 20.53 11.34
C MET A 420 7.97 20.52 10.09
N GLN A 421 9.27 20.82 10.28
CA GLN A 421 10.23 20.82 9.18
C GLN A 421 11.08 19.57 9.22
N GLU A 422 11.05 18.82 8.13
CA GLU A 422 11.98 17.73 7.84
C GLU A 422 13.15 18.29 7.04
N VAL A 423 14.24 17.53 7.04
CA VAL A 423 15.44 17.85 6.28
C VAL A 423 15.73 16.73 5.30
N ARG A 424 15.86 17.10 4.03
CA ARG A 424 16.37 16.22 2.99
C ARG A 424 17.84 16.52 2.75
N LEU A 425 18.71 15.50 2.84
CA LEU A 425 20.08 15.54 2.32
C LEU A 425 20.18 14.61 1.12
N SER A 426 20.78 15.04 0.03
CA SER A 426 20.90 14.23 -1.18
C SER A 426 22.22 14.48 -1.89
N ASN A 427 22.85 13.42 -2.37
CA ASN A 427 23.91 13.46 -3.37
C ASN A 427 23.52 12.53 -4.55
N ASP A 428 24.49 12.13 -5.36
CA ASP A 428 24.36 11.24 -6.50
C ASP A 428 24.19 9.75 -6.12
N LYS A 429 24.56 9.36 -4.89
CA LYS A 429 24.48 7.98 -4.39
C LYS A 429 23.30 7.72 -3.46
N LEU A 430 23.01 8.67 -2.58
CA LEU A 430 22.08 8.54 -1.47
C LEU A 430 21.10 9.72 -1.43
N CYS A 431 19.90 9.47 -0.91
CA CYS A 431 18.96 10.50 -0.46
C CYS A 431 18.41 10.11 0.91
N VAL A 432 18.49 11.01 1.88
CA VAL A 432 18.04 10.77 3.25
C VAL A 432 17.10 11.85 3.73
N TRP A 433 16.13 11.45 4.53
CA TRP A 433 15.14 12.34 5.11
C TRP A 433 15.10 12.21 6.63
N VAL A 434 15.27 13.35 7.29
CA VAL A 434 15.47 13.44 8.73
C VAL A 434 14.34 14.27 9.32
N ALA A 435 13.77 13.82 10.45
CA ALA A 435 12.68 14.51 11.14
C ALA A 435 13.17 15.08 12.49
N PRO A 436 13.77 16.29 12.53
CA PRO A 436 14.14 16.98 13.77
C PRO A 436 12.99 17.09 14.78
N GLY A 437 11.77 17.34 14.30
CA GLY A 437 10.57 17.44 15.15
C GLY A 437 10.21 16.16 15.90
N ARG A 438 10.75 15.01 15.47
CA ARG A 438 10.40 13.69 15.96
C ARG A 438 11.64 12.86 16.29
N GLY A 439 12.33 13.20 17.38
CA GLY A 439 13.53 12.48 17.84
C GLY A 439 14.78 12.70 16.98
N GLY A 440 14.74 13.58 15.98
CA GLY A 440 15.85 13.75 15.04
C GLY A 440 16.19 12.46 14.28
N ARG A 441 15.19 11.61 14.04
CA ARG A 441 15.36 10.31 13.38
C ARG A 441 15.54 10.45 11.88
N LEU A 442 16.24 9.49 11.29
CA LEU A 442 16.27 9.26 9.85
C LEU A 442 15.07 8.35 9.51
N TYR A 443 14.11 8.83 8.72
CA TYR A 443 12.87 8.10 8.42
C TYR A 443 12.79 7.51 7.00
N GLU A 444 13.61 8.00 6.07
CA GLU A 444 13.76 7.47 4.71
C GLU A 444 15.25 7.49 4.31
N PHE A 445 15.73 6.40 3.70
CA PHE A 445 17.11 6.23 3.26
C PHE A 445 17.17 5.52 1.90
N ASP A 446 17.21 6.31 0.85
CA ASP A 446 17.26 5.85 -0.53
C ASP A 446 18.70 5.58 -0.97
N VAL A 447 18.90 4.43 -1.60
CA VAL A 447 20.10 4.07 -2.35
C VAL A 447 19.79 4.22 -3.84
N ARG A 448 20.36 5.24 -4.48
CA ARG A 448 19.96 5.67 -5.84
C ARG A 448 20.32 4.65 -6.91
N ASP A 449 21.48 3.99 -6.79
CA ASP A 449 22.00 3.06 -7.80
C ASP A 449 21.05 1.87 -8.06
N ILE A 450 20.40 1.35 -7.00
CA ILE A 450 19.43 0.25 -7.09
C ILE A 450 17.96 0.71 -6.89
N SER A 451 17.76 2.02 -6.72
CA SER A 451 16.44 2.62 -6.43
C SER A 451 15.72 1.92 -5.27
N HIS A 452 16.39 1.75 -4.13
CA HIS A 452 15.85 1.03 -2.98
C HIS A 452 15.79 1.92 -1.75
N ASN A 453 14.68 1.89 -1.00
CA ASN A 453 14.56 2.58 0.28
C ASN A 453 14.85 1.60 1.43
N LEU A 454 15.98 1.76 2.09
CA LEU A 454 16.40 0.98 3.25
C LEU A 454 15.52 1.22 4.49
N LEU A 455 14.64 2.23 4.46
CA LEU A 455 13.72 2.56 5.56
C LEU A 455 12.24 2.45 5.18
N ALA A 456 11.92 1.66 4.16
CA ALA A 456 10.56 1.15 3.89
C ALA A 456 10.08 0.12 4.94
N THR A 457 10.40 0.38 6.20
CA THR A 457 10.11 -0.42 7.39
C THR A 457 8.63 -0.37 7.74
N LEU A 458 8.22 -1.15 8.74
CA LEU A 458 6.88 -1.07 9.30
C LEU A 458 6.93 -1.33 10.80
N LYS A 459 6.33 -0.44 11.57
CA LYS A 459 6.16 -0.61 13.03
C LYS A 459 5.18 -1.75 13.34
N ARG A 460 5.49 -2.55 14.38
CA ARG A 460 4.57 -3.58 14.89
C ARG A 460 3.43 -2.90 15.66
N ARG A 461 2.19 -3.03 15.17
CA ARG A 461 1.00 -2.35 15.72
C ARG A 461 -0.12 -3.34 16.01
N PRO A 462 -1.03 -3.03 16.95
CA PRO A 462 -2.24 -3.82 17.12
C PRO A 462 -3.17 -3.65 15.92
N GLU A 463 -3.71 -4.76 15.42
CA GLU A 463 -4.83 -4.79 14.45
C GLU A 463 -6.04 -5.47 15.08
N SER A 464 -7.25 -5.12 14.62
CA SER A 464 -8.49 -5.63 15.21
C SER A 464 -8.60 -7.15 15.14
N TYR A 465 -8.11 -7.74 14.06
CA TYR A 465 -8.09 -9.20 13.86
C TYR A 465 -7.11 -9.93 14.79
N HIS A 466 -6.21 -9.25 15.51
CA HIS A 466 -5.34 -9.92 16.49
C HIS A 466 -6.14 -10.57 17.63
N ARG A 467 -7.36 -10.10 17.91
CA ARG A 467 -8.28 -10.80 18.83
C ARG A 467 -8.61 -12.22 18.35
N LYS A 468 -8.78 -12.42 17.02
CA LYS A 468 -9.01 -13.74 16.41
C LYS A 468 -7.74 -14.60 16.50
N VAL A 469 -6.56 -14.01 16.29
CA VAL A 469 -5.27 -14.72 16.43
C VAL A 469 -5.08 -15.23 17.86
N LEU A 470 -5.35 -14.38 18.87
CA LEU A 470 -5.26 -14.76 20.29
C LEU A 470 -6.31 -15.80 20.71
N ALA A 471 -7.48 -15.81 20.08
CA ALA A 471 -8.53 -16.79 20.35
C ALA A 471 -8.21 -18.19 19.80
N GLY A 472 -7.32 -18.29 18.81
CA GLY A 472 -6.98 -19.54 18.13
C GLY A 472 -8.01 -19.99 17.08
N PRO A 473 -7.80 -21.14 16.43
CA PRO A 473 -8.67 -21.64 15.37
C PRO A 473 -10.09 -21.92 15.89
N SER A 474 -11.09 -21.30 15.27
CA SER A 474 -12.50 -21.60 15.49
C SER A 474 -12.88 -22.91 14.79
N SER A 475 -13.50 -23.83 15.53
CA SER A 475 -14.05 -25.08 15.02
C SER A 475 -15.51 -24.91 14.57
N GLY A 476 -15.73 -24.74 13.25
CA GLY A 476 -17.04 -24.62 12.55
C GLY A 476 -16.96 -23.54 11.46
N ASP A 477 -17.44 -23.68 10.21
CA ASP A 477 -18.40 -24.58 9.56
C ASP A 477 -17.93 -25.00 8.14
N GLU A 478 -18.51 -26.08 7.60
CA GLU A 478 -18.26 -26.67 6.26
C GLU A 478 -18.90 -25.89 5.07
N GLU A 479 -19.34 -24.63 5.26
CA GLU A 479 -19.89 -23.79 4.19
C GLU A 479 -18.80 -22.90 3.52
N VAL A 480 -18.90 -22.70 2.21
CA VAL A 480 -18.01 -21.80 1.44
C VAL A 480 -18.32 -20.35 1.84
N ALA A 481 -17.63 -19.86 2.87
CA ALA A 481 -17.78 -18.50 3.40
C ALA A 481 -16.88 -17.50 2.67
N SER A 482 -17.24 -16.21 2.75
CA SER A 482 -16.41 -15.10 2.28
C SER A 482 -15.05 -15.11 3.01
N ILE A 483 -13.99 -14.64 2.34
CA ILE A 483 -12.64 -14.48 2.92
C ILE A 483 -12.63 -13.61 4.19
N HIS A 484 -13.65 -12.78 4.42
CA HIS A 484 -13.79 -11.95 5.62
C HIS A 484 -14.11 -12.77 6.88
N ASP A 485 -14.66 -13.98 6.71
CA ASP A 485 -15.18 -14.80 7.80
C ASP A 485 -14.27 -16.00 8.15
N ARG A 486 -13.35 -16.38 7.26
CA ARG A 486 -12.50 -17.57 7.43
C ARG A 486 -11.23 -17.28 8.24
N VAL A 487 -11.00 -18.06 9.30
CA VAL A 487 -9.76 -18.01 10.12
C VAL A 487 -8.86 -19.20 9.73
N VAL A 488 -7.83 -18.94 8.93
CA VAL A 488 -6.80 -19.92 8.56
C VAL A 488 -5.46 -19.43 9.12
N PHE A 489 -4.69 -20.30 9.76
CA PHE A 489 -3.33 -20.00 10.22
C PHE A 489 -2.33 -20.73 9.33
N LYS A 490 -1.40 -20.00 8.69
CA LYS A 490 -0.34 -20.61 7.87
C LYS A 490 0.83 -21.13 8.71
N GLN A 491 0.92 -20.72 9.97
CA GLN A 491 2.00 -21.05 10.89
C GLN A 491 1.45 -21.31 12.30
N ALA A 492 2.06 -22.25 13.01
CA ALA A 492 1.77 -22.47 14.42
C ALA A 492 2.28 -21.31 15.29
N ASP A 493 1.70 -21.15 16.48
CA ASP A 493 2.18 -20.24 17.53
C ASP A 493 2.20 -18.74 17.15
N LEU A 494 1.40 -18.30 16.16
CA LEU A 494 1.31 -16.89 15.77
C LEU A 494 0.82 -15.98 16.91
N ASP A 495 0.02 -16.50 17.83
CA ASP A 495 -0.39 -15.82 19.06
C ASP A 495 0.81 -15.42 19.94
N LYS A 496 1.86 -16.25 19.98
CA LYS A 496 3.11 -15.98 20.72
C LYS A 496 4.04 -15.01 19.99
N ARG A 497 3.75 -14.69 18.72
CA ARG A 497 4.54 -13.76 17.89
C ARG A 497 3.98 -12.33 17.89
N LEU A 498 2.82 -12.11 18.48
CA LEU A 498 2.24 -10.78 18.62
C LEU A 498 3.08 -9.93 19.56
N GLN A 499 3.66 -8.86 19.02
CA GLN A 499 4.43 -7.84 19.74
C GLN A 499 4.03 -6.47 19.19
N TYR A 500 4.06 -5.45 20.03
CA TYR A 500 3.67 -4.09 19.66
C TYR A 500 4.73 -3.09 20.06
N ASP A 501 5.13 -2.25 19.12
CA ASP A 501 6.18 -1.27 19.34
C ASP A 501 5.61 0.02 19.94
N ARG A 502 6.37 0.59 20.88
CA ARG A 502 6.07 1.92 21.42
C ARG A 502 6.38 3.02 20.39
N TYR A 503 7.53 2.92 19.72
CA TYR A 503 8.05 3.92 18.78
C TYR A 503 8.06 3.40 17.33
N ALA A 504 8.31 4.29 16.38
CA ALA A 504 8.51 3.90 14.98
C ALA A 504 9.81 3.10 14.81
N ARG A 505 9.85 2.19 13.84
CA ARG A 505 11.05 1.39 13.52
C ARG A 505 11.86 2.07 12.43
N LYS A 506 12.67 3.05 12.82
CA LYS A 506 13.46 3.91 11.92
C LYS A 506 14.95 3.88 12.31
N SER A 507 15.77 4.75 11.73
CA SER A 507 17.20 4.84 12.06
C SER A 507 17.54 6.09 12.85
N LEU A 508 18.62 6.02 13.62
CA LEU A 508 19.05 7.08 14.55
C LEU A 508 18.00 7.32 15.66
N MET A 509 17.42 6.22 16.15
CA MET A 509 16.52 6.20 17.29
C MET A 509 17.37 6.10 18.57
N ASP A 510 17.34 7.15 19.41
CA ASP A 510 18.26 7.32 20.52
C ASP A 510 17.66 6.82 21.84
N HIS A 511 18.14 5.67 22.32
CA HIS A 511 17.59 4.99 23.50
C HIS A 511 18.50 5.08 24.72
N PHE A 512 17.88 5.21 25.90
CA PHE A 512 18.55 4.95 27.16
C PHE A 512 17.82 3.82 27.90
N TYR A 513 18.54 2.74 28.21
CA TYR A 513 17.97 1.58 28.87
C TYR A 513 18.44 1.42 30.33
N ASP A 514 17.88 0.42 30.98
CA ASP A 514 18.44 -0.14 32.20
C ASP A 514 19.80 -0.80 31.92
N SER A 515 20.69 -0.81 32.92
CA SER A 515 22.04 -1.37 32.77
C SER A 515 22.07 -2.88 32.54
N ASP A 516 21.00 -3.58 32.89
CA ASP A 516 20.81 -5.02 32.72
C ASP A 516 19.88 -5.37 31.55
N ALA A 517 19.50 -4.38 30.72
CA ALA A 517 18.76 -4.63 29.49
C ALA A 517 19.53 -5.61 28.59
N THR A 518 18.80 -6.60 28.07
CA THR A 518 19.31 -7.65 27.19
C THR A 518 18.72 -7.52 25.79
N LEU A 519 19.37 -8.15 24.80
CA LEU A 519 18.84 -8.28 23.45
C LEU A 519 17.38 -8.76 23.44
N GLU A 520 17.05 -9.78 24.23
CA GLU A 520 15.69 -10.33 24.28
C GLU A 520 14.67 -9.33 24.84
N SER A 521 15.02 -8.59 25.90
CA SER A 521 14.15 -7.57 26.49
C SER A 521 13.88 -6.41 25.52
N VAL A 522 14.89 -5.99 24.76
CA VAL A 522 14.78 -4.90 23.78
C VAL A 522 14.00 -5.37 22.54
N TRP A 523 14.28 -6.58 22.06
CA TRP A 523 13.59 -7.16 20.90
C TRP A 523 12.08 -7.31 21.15
N ARG A 524 11.70 -7.77 22.35
CA ARG A 524 10.29 -7.87 22.77
C ARG A 524 9.63 -6.53 23.06
N GLY A 525 10.42 -5.47 23.28
CA GLY A 525 9.91 -4.16 23.71
C GLY A 525 9.58 -4.09 25.20
N ASP A 526 10.12 -5.02 26.00
CA ASP A 526 9.95 -5.07 27.46
C ASP A 526 10.96 -4.18 28.20
N ALA A 527 12.05 -3.79 27.54
CA ALA A 527 13.05 -2.88 28.10
C ALA A 527 12.44 -1.48 28.32
N ASP A 528 12.58 -0.96 29.55
CA ASP A 528 12.12 0.37 29.89
C ASP A 528 12.95 1.45 29.19
N GLU A 529 12.26 2.38 28.53
CA GLU A 529 12.88 3.61 28.02
C GLU A 529 13.08 4.60 29.17
N ARG A 530 14.35 4.90 29.47
CA ARG A 530 14.79 5.81 30.53
C ARG A 530 15.15 7.19 30.02
N GLY A 531 15.22 7.36 28.69
CA GLY A 531 15.48 8.60 28.00
C GLY A 531 14.20 9.26 27.46
N ASP A 532 14.33 10.50 27.01
CA ASP A 532 13.25 11.23 26.33
C ASP A 532 13.66 11.69 24.91
N PHE A 533 14.66 11.03 24.32
CA PHE A 533 15.26 11.42 23.03
C PHE A 533 14.64 10.71 21.82
N VAL A 534 13.91 9.61 22.02
CA VAL A 534 13.42 8.75 20.94
C VAL A 534 12.39 9.45 20.02
N ASP A 535 11.49 10.27 20.57
CA ASP A 535 10.38 10.86 19.81
C ASP A 535 10.19 12.38 20.02
N LEU A 536 10.85 12.98 21.04
CA LEU A 536 10.72 14.41 21.31
C LEU A 536 11.64 15.25 20.41
N PRO A 537 11.29 16.52 20.13
CA PRO A 537 11.96 17.32 19.12
C PRO A 537 13.40 17.70 19.49
N PHE A 538 14.23 17.88 18.45
CA PHE A 538 15.57 18.45 18.50
C PHE A 538 15.58 19.81 17.83
N GLU A 539 16.41 20.73 18.34
CA GLU A 539 16.78 21.93 17.60
C GLU A 539 17.73 21.56 16.47
N ALA A 540 17.42 21.95 15.23
CA ALA A 540 18.23 21.62 14.06
C ALA A 540 18.91 22.85 13.45
N LYS A 541 20.16 22.64 13.00
CA LYS A 541 20.94 23.62 12.24
C LYS A 541 21.53 22.96 11.00
N LEU A 542 21.21 23.52 9.84
CA LEU A 542 21.77 23.10 8.55
C LEU A 542 23.05 23.86 8.22
N ARG A 543 24.05 23.13 7.72
CA ARG A 543 25.32 23.65 7.21
C ARG A 543 25.50 23.14 5.78
N ARG A 544 25.83 24.05 4.86
CA ARG A 544 26.03 23.76 3.43
C ARG A 544 27.42 24.21 3.03
N GLY A 545 28.23 23.29 2.52
CA GLY A 545 29.48 23.53 1.82
C GLY A 545 29.36 23.16 0.35
N GLU A 546 30.45 23.30 -0.40
CA GLU A 546 30.51 22.95 -1.82
C GLU A 546 30.54 21.42 -2.03
N ASP A 547 31.31 20.70 -1.20
CA ASP A 547 31.54 19.26 -1.28
C ASP A 547 30.74 18.46 -0.24
N ARG A 548 30.11 19.12 0.73
CA ARG A 548 29.43 18.48 1.85
C ARG A 548 28.27 19.28 2.41
N VAL A 549 27.28 18.58 2.94
CA VAL A 549 26.21 19.15 3.75
C VAL A 549 26.12 18.43 5.08
N GLN A 550 25.63 19.14 6.10
CA GLN A 550 25.44 18.59 7.42
C GLN A 550 24.16 19.14 8.07
N ILE A 551 23.40 18.26 8.70
CA ILE A 551 22.41 18.64 9.72
C ILE A 551 23.02 18.35 11.09
N GLN A 552 23.01 19.34 11.97
CA GLN A 552 23.31 19.17 13.39
C GLN A 552 22.02 19.33 14.18
N MET A 553 21.73 18.38 15.06
CA MET A 553 20.53 18.33 15.90
C MET A 553 20.96 18.28 17.36
N ARG A 554 20.37 19.14 18.20
CA ARG A 554 20.67 19.24 19.63
C ARG A 554 19.39 19.19 20.45
N ARG A 555 19.40 18.42 21.53
CA ARG A 555 18.31 18.36 22.51
C ARG A 555 18.88 18.40 23.92
N ASP A 556 18.39 19.35 24.72
CA ASP A 556 18.51 19.30 26.17
C ASP A 556 17.36 18.43 26.68
N GLY A 557 17.69 17.21 27.09
CA GLY A 557 16.72 16.20 27.50
C GLY A 557 17.11 15.57 28.82
N ASN A 558 16.67 14.34 29.01
CA ASN A 558 16.79 13.63 30.26
C ASN A 558 17.02 12.14 30.02
N ALA A 559 17.96 11.56 30.78
CA ALA A 559 17.99 10.12 30.99
C ALA A 559 18.04 9.83 32.48
N TRP A 560 17.20 8.92 32.98
CA TRP A 560 17.19 8.54 34.41
C TRP A 560 16.92 9.68 35.40
N GLY A 561 16.26 10.75 34.96
CA GLY A 561 16.05 11.94 35.82
C GLY A 561 17.26 12.88 35.86
N VAL A 562 18.32 12.58 35.10
CA VAL A 562 19.52 13.40 34.95
C VAL A 562 19.39 14.24 33.66
N PRO A 563 19.49 15.57 33.76
CA PRO A 563 19.55 16.44 32.59
C PRO A 563 20.81 16.16 31.76
N ILE A 564 20.63 15.79 30.50
CA ILE A 564 21.71 15.45 29.56
C ILE A 564 21.45 16.21 28.27
N THR A 565 22.51 16.72 27.67
CA THR A 565 22.44 17.29 26.32
C THR A 565 22.90 16.23 25.33
N LEU A 566 22.07 15.90 24.35
CA LEU A 566 22.45 15.07 23.21
C LEU A 566 22.55 15.93 21.96
N THR A 567 23.73 15.92 21.33
CA THR A 567 23.95 16.48 20.00
C THR A 567 24.31 15.36 19.05
N LYS A 568 23.59 15.27 17.92
CA LYS A 568 23.94 14.38 16.81
C LYS A 568 24.04 15.16 15.51
N ALA A 569 24.93 14.77 14.62
CA ALA A 569 25.07 15.38 13.31
C ALA A 569 25.19 14.30 12.23
N ILE A 570 24.55 14.54 11.08
CA ILE A 570 24.61 13.67 9.90
C ILE A 570 25.26 14.49 8.80
N THR A 571 26.37 14.00 8.28
CA THR A 571 27.15 14.62 7.21
C THR A 571 27.09 13.76 5.97
N MET A 572 26.79 14.39 4.84
CA MET A 572 26.80 13.78 3.52
C MET A 572 27.80 14.51 2.63
N VAL A 573 28.62 13.77 1.90
CA VAL A 573 29.65 14.27 0.99
C VAL A 573 29.24 13.94 -0.44
N ALA A 574 29.53 14.80 -1.40
CA ALA A 574 29.34 14.53 -2.82
C ALA A 574 30.07 13.25 -3.26
N GLY A 575 29.47 12.44 -4.14
CA GLY A 575 30.08 11.21 -4.68
C GLY A 575 30.17 10.04 -3.69
N SER A 576 29.72 10.20 -2.45
CA SER A 576 29.87 9.21 -1.39
C SER A 576 28.59 8.41 -1.14
N ASP A 577 28.73 7.11 -1.03
CA ASP A 577 27.72 6.14 -0.55
C ASP A 577 27.70 5.99 0.98
N THR A 578 28.40 6.89 1.69
CA THR A 578 28.62 6.81 3.14
C THR A 578 28.07 8.06 3.84
N LEU A 579 27.32 7.84 4.91
CA LEU A 579 26.90 8.86 5.86
C LEU A 579 27.85 8.86 7.06
N GLU A 580 28.42 10.01 7.38
CA GLU A 580 29.15 10.20 8.63
C GLU A 580 28.18 10.74 9.69
N ILE A 581 28.03 10.01 10.79
CA ILE A 581 27.16 10.36 11.89
C ILE A 581 28.00 10.53 13.16
N THR A 582 27.89 11.68 13.80
CA THR A 582 28.63 11.97 15.03
C THR A 582 27.68 12.25 16.18
N TYR A 583 27.96 11.65 17.34
CA TYR A 583 27.23 11.83 18.60
C TYR A 583 28.10 12.53 19.63
N LEU A 584 27.49 13.39 20.43
CA LEU A 584 28.06 14.02 21.61
C LEU A 584 27.00 14.07 22.70
N LEU A 585 27.26 13.39 23.81
CA LEU A 585 26.55 13.52 25.07
C LEU A 585 27.34 14.45 25.98
N GLU A 586 26.65 15.42 26.59
CA GLU A 586 27.22 16.37 27.53
C GLU A 586 26.39 16.40 28.82
N ASN A 587 26.97 16.99 29.87
CA ASN A 587 26.38 17.05 31.22
C ASN A 587 26.20 15.67 31.86
N LEU A 588 27.05 14.71 31.48
CA LEU A 588 27.07 13.38 32.08
C LEU A 588 27.74 13.42 33.48
N PRO A 589 27.10 12.90 34.53
CA PRO A 589 27.74 12.72 35.83
C PRO A 589 28.88 11.69 35.76
N GLN A 590 29.95 11.91 36.52
CA GLN A 590 31.14 11.04 36.53
C GLN A 590 30.96 9.76 37.35
N ASP A 591 30.00 9.74 38.28
CA ASP A 591 29.73 8.65 39.22
C ASP A 591 28.63 7.69 38.75
N GLN A 592 28.01 7.94 37.59
CA GLN A 592 26.96 7.11 37.02
C GLN A 592 27.32 6.64 35.61
N SER A 593 26.84 5.44 35.27
CA SER A 593 26.95 4.87 33.92
C SER A 593 25.57 4.84 33.28
N PHE A 594 25.50 5.15 31.98
CA PHE A 594 24.26 5.14 31.21
C PHE A 594 24.33 4.07 30.12
N HIS A 595 23.28 3.27 29.97
CA HIS A 595 23.19 2.32 28.86
C HIS A 595 22.56 3.04 27.65
N PHE A 596 23.39 3.52 26.75
CA PHE A 596 22.98 4.28 25.57
C PHE A 596 23.02 3.39 24.34
N GLY A 597 21.92 3.32 23.58
CA GLY A 597 21.82 2.54 22.35
C GLY A 597 21.26 3.37 21.20
N ILE A 598 21.75 3.13 19.99
CA ILE A 598 21.28 3.82 18.78
C ILE A 598 20.67 2.78 17.85
N GLU A 599 19.35 2.80 17.68
CA GLU A 599 18.65 1.84 16.82
C GLU A 599 18.69 2.29 15.34
N PHE A 600 19.07 1.35 14.47
CA PHE A 600 19.02 1.41 13.02
C PHE A 600 18.11 0.29 12.49
N ASN A 601 17.20 0.61 11.59
CA ASN A 601 16.39 -0.40 10.91
C ASN A 601 16.72 -0.43 9.42
N PHE A 602 16.70 -1.63 8.83
CA PHE A 602 16.92 -1.84 7.40
C PHE A 602 15.85 -2.75 6.80
N ALA A 603 15.07 -2.23 5.86
CA ALA A 603 14.01 -2.91 5.15
C ALA A 603 14.46 -3.44 3.79
N GLY A 604 13.67 -4.38 3.24
CA GLY A 604 13.95 -4.99 1.94
C GLY A 604 15.08 -6.01 1.92
N LEU A 605 15.52 -6.47 3.09
CA LEU A 605 16.52 -7.51 3.27
C LEU A 605 15.84 -8.72 3.93
N PRO A 606 15.09 -9.55 3.18
CA PRO A 606 14.25 -10.60 3.75
C PRO A 606 15.07 -11.70 4.43
N SER A 607 14.50 -12.28 5.48
CA SER A 607 15.06 -13.44 6.18
C SER A 607 14.92 -14.75 5.39
N GLY A 608 15.65 -15.78 5.81
CA GLY A 608 15.41 -17.16 5.39
C GLY A 608 16.09 -17.59 4.09
N ALA A 609 16.97 -16.76 3.53
CA ALA A 609 17.81 -17.10 2.40
C ALA A 609 19.30 -16.91 2.71
N ASP A 610 20.13 -17.84 2.22
CA ASP A 610 21.53 -17.98 2.64
C ASP A 610 22.47 -16.90 2.10
N ASP A 611 22.07 -16.24 1.04
CA ASP A 611 22.73 -15.10 0.41
C ASP A 611 22.34 -13.75 1.06
N ARG A 612 21.56 -13.80 2.16
CA ARG A 612 21.29 -12.65 3.03
C ARG A 612 21.85 -12.89 4.42
N TYR A 613 22.89 -12.17 4.80
CA TYR A 613 23.64 -12.47 6.02
C TYR A 613 24.35 -11.28 6.65
N PHE A 614 24.65 -11.44 7.94
CA PHE A 614 25.56 -10.57 8.67
C PHE A 614 27.02 -10.97 8.44
N SER A 615 27.94 -10.00 8.38
CA SER A 615 29.38 -10.24 8.41
C SER A 615 30.13 -9.27 9.31
N ASP A 616 31.26 -9.73 9.88
CA ASP A 616 32.16 -8.91 10.67
C ASP A 616 33.10 -8.06 9.78
N GLN A 617 33.96 -7.25 10.41
CA GLN A 617 34.96 -6.43 9.73
C GLN A 617 35.95 -7.23 8.86
N SER A 618 36.17 -8.51 9.17
CA SER A 618 37.06 -9.40 8.42
C SER A 618 36.32 -10.11 7.27
N GLY A 619 35.01 -9.87 7.11
CA GLY A 619 34.17 -10.53 6.13
C GLY A 619 33.70 -11.93 6.54
N ASN A 620 33.90 -12.34 7.79
CA ASN A 620 33.39 -13.63 8.27
C ASN A 620 31.88 -13.55 8.42
N ARG A 621 31.15 -14.53 7.87
CA ARG A 621 29.69 -14.63 8.00
C ARG A 621 29.30 -14.98 9.44
N LEU A 622 28.42 -14.17 10.03
CA LEU A 622 27.98 -14.30 11.43
C LEU A 622 26.60 -14.96 11.59
N GLY A 623 25.80 -15.03 10.52
CA GLY A 623 24.45 -15.60 10.55
C GLY A 623 23.57 -15.01 9.47
N GLN A 624 22.37 -15.57 9.27
CA GLN A 624 21.37 -15.00 8.36
C GLN A 624 20.74 -13.73 8.97
N LEU A 625 20.25 -12.81 8.13
CA LEU A 625 19.62 -11.56 8.58
C LEU A 625 18.37 -11.74 9.46
N GLY A 626 17.71 -12.90 9.37
CA GLY A 626 16.58 -13.26 10.21
C GLY A 626 16.95 -13.81 11.59
N GLN A 627 18.23 -13.94 11.93
CA GLN A 627 18.68 -14.49 13.21
C GLN A 627 19.12 -13.38 14.16
N PRO A 628 18.83 -13.49 15.47
CA PRO A 628 19.34 -12.55 16.44
C PRO A 628 20.86 -12.69 16.58
N LEU A 629 21.54 -11.56 16.77
CA LEU A 629 22.97 -11.46 16.95
C LEU A 629 23.28 -10.57 18.15
N ASP A 630 24.14 -11.05 19.06
CA ASP A 630 24.60 -10.31 20.24
C ASP A 630 26.14 -10.30 20.21
N LEU A 631 26.72 -9.19 19.74
CA LEU A 631 28.16 -9.01 19.64
C LEU A 631 28.68 -8.20 20.82
N THR A 632 29.87 -8.56 21.30
CA THR A 632 30.61 -7.81 22.31
C THR A 632 31.87 -7.21 21.71
N GLU A 633 32.20 -5.97 22.10
CA GLU A 633 33.40 -5.24 21.66
C GLU A 633 33.59 -5.13 20.13
N ALA A 634 32.48 -5.08 19.38
CA ALA A 634 32.50 -4.94 17.93
C ALA A 634 32.72 -3.49 17.48
N THR A 635 33.48 -3.32 16.40
CA THR A 635 33.71 -2.03 15.73
C THR A 635 33.04 -1.93 14.37
N ALA A 636 32.49 -3.03 13.84
CA ALA A 636 31.73 -3.02 12.61
C ALA A 636 30.72 -4.17 12.54
N LEU A 637 29.67 -3.97 11.75
CA LEU A 637 28.73 -5.01 11.31
C LEU A 637 28.26 -4.67 9.89
N SER A 638 28.26 -5.67 9.01
CA SER A 638 27.72 -5.53 7.65
C SER A 638 26.51 -6.43 7.44
N LEU A 639 25.53 -5.94 6.66
CA LEU A 639 24.33 -6.64 6.23
C LEU A 639 24.39 -6.78 4.72
N SER A 640 24.52 -7.99 4.22
CA SER A 640 24.60 -8.29 2.79
C SER A 640 23.27 -8.84 2.28
N ASP A 641 22.80 -8.35 1.13
CA ASP A 641 21.79 -9.01 0.30
C ASP A 641 22.29 -9.11 -1.14
N ARG A 642 22.69 -10.32 -1.53
CA ARG A 642 23.30 -10.57 -2.85
C ARG A 642 22.29 -10.58 -3.99
N TRP A 643 20.99 -10.65 -3.72
CA TRP A 643 19.97 -10.51 -4.75
C TRP A 643 19.75 -9.06 -5.13
N LEU A 644 19.75 -8.17 -4.14
CA LEU A 644 19.76 -6.73 -4.39
C LEU A 644 21.15 -6.20 -4.77
N GLY A 645 22.21 -6.99 -4.56
CA GLY A 645 23.59 -6.59 -4.80
C GLY A 645 24.03 -5.46 -3.85
N ILE A 646 23.60 -5.49 -2.58
CA ILE A 646 23.89 -4.44 -1.60
C ILE A 646 24.59 -4.96 -0.34
N ASP A 647 25.54 -4.18 0.15
CA ASP A 647 26.20 -4.33 1.44
C ASP A 647 25.99 -3.04 2.27
N VAL A 648 25.17 -3.12 3.32
CA VAL A 648 24.99 -2.04 4.29
C VAL A 648 25.99 -2.23 5.42
N GLN A 649 26.92 -1.29 5.58
CA GLN A 649 28.03 -1.41 6.54
C GLN A 649 27.93 -0.34 7.61
N LEU A 650 27.95 -0.77 8.87
CA LEU A 650 28.02 0.08 10.04
C LEU A 650 29.43 -0.02 10.63
N ASN A 651 30.21 1.06 10.58
CA ASN A 651 31.54 1.14 11.18
C ASN A 651 31.53 2.12 12.35
N LEU A 652 32.20 1.77 13.45
CA LEU A 652 32.21 2.52 14.71
C LEU A 652 33.65 2.93 15.04
N ASP A 653 33.85 4.19 15.45
CA ASP A 653 35.16 4.69 15.87
C ASP A 653 35.60 4.17 17.25
N ARG A 654 34.70 3.46 17.94
CA ARG A 654 34.94 2.83 19.25
C ARG A 654 34.22 1.48 19.35
N PRO A 655 34.80 0.53 20.10
CA PRO A 655 34.12 -0.74 20.38
C PRO A 655 32.76 -0.54 21.04
N SER A 656 31.81 -1.39 20.66
CA SER A 656 30.42 -1.37 21.11
C SER A 656 29.91 -2.79 21.33
N GLY A 657 28.90 -2.95 22.19
CA GLY A 657 27.98 -4.08 22.01
C GLY A 657 27.13 -3.83 20.78
N ILE A 658 26.75 -4.86 20.02
CA ILE A 658 25.80 -4.71 18.91
C ILE A 658 24.73 -5.79 19.02
N TRP A 659 23.49 -5.35 19.17
CA TRP A 659 22.31 -6.21 19.05
C TRP A 659 21.75 -6.12 17.64
N ALA A 660 21.44 -7.26 17.02
CA ALA A 660 20.66 -7.29 15.79
C ALA A 660 19.55 -8.34 15.90
N PHE A 661 18.38 -8.05 15.33
CA PHE A 661 17.22 -8.95 15.37
C PHE A 661 16.17 -8.57 14.32
N PRO A 662 15.35 -9.52 13.85
CA PRO A 662 14.30 -9.23 12.88
C PRO A 662 13.09 -8.54 13.52
N ILE A 663 12.47 -7.65 12.77
CA ILE A 663 11.15 -7.07 13.05
C ILE A 663 10.14 -7.77 12.16
N GLU A 664 9.17 -8.41 12.79
CA GLU A 664 8.14 -9.20 12.11
C GLU A 664 6.75 -8.79 12.57
N THR A 665 5.77 -8.89 11.67
CA THR A 665 4.36 -8.58 11.93
C THR A 665 3.48 -9.77 11.61
N VAL A 666 2.42 -9.97 12.39
CA VAL A 666 1.35 -10.92 12.04
C VAL A 666 0.33 -10.20 11.16
N SER A 667 0.20 -10.64 9.90
CA SER A 667 -0.70 -10.02 8.92
C SER A 667 -1.75 -11.01 8.44
N GLN A 668 -2.95 -10.51 8.15
CA GLN A 668 -3.95 -11.25 7.39
C GLN A 668 -3.63 -11.18 5.88
N SER A 669 -3.76 -12.31 5.17
CA SER A 669 -3.77 -12.39 3.71
C SER A 669 -4.86 -13.33 3.21
N GLU A 670 -5.04 -13.45 1.89
CA GLU A 670 -6.04 -14.32 1.25
C GLU A 670 -5.95 -15.78 1.72
N GLY A 671 -4.73 -16.25 1.94
CA GLY A 671 -4.45 -17.62 2.38
C GLY A 671 -4.46 -17.80 3.91
N GLY A 672 -4.79 -16.77 4.69
CA GLY A 672 -4.79 -16.80 6.16
C GLY A 672 -3.74 -15.93 6.83
N PHE A 673 -3.62 -16.05 8.14
CA PHE A 673 -2.66 -15.32 8.97
C PHE A 673 -1.24 -15.86 8.81
N GLU A 674 -0.28 -14.96 8.67
CA GLU A 674 1.14 -15.29 8.53
C GLU A 674 2.06 -14.27 9.19
N LEU A 675 3.28 -14.71 9.48
CA LEU A 675 4.35 -13.85 9.97
C LEU A 675 5.13 -13.27 8.79
N VAL A 676 5.29 -11.95 8.78
CA VAL A 676 5.94 -11.22 7.68
C VAL A 676 7.13 -10.44 8.21
N HIS A 677 8.32 -10.71 7.66
CA HIS A 677 9.55 -9.97 7.97
C HIS A 677 9.48 -8.55 7.38
N GLN A 678 9.59 -7.53 8.22
CA GLN A 678 9.49 -6.13 7.82
C GLN A 678 10.86 -5.46 7.70
N SER A 679 11.75 -5.70 8.64
CA SER A 679 13.09 -5.11 8.66
C SER A 679 14.03 -5.87 9.60
N VAL A 680 15.31 -5.57 9.51
CA VAL A 680 16.33 -5.97 10.47
C VAL A 680 16.66 -4.76 11.33
N CYS A 681 16.58 -4.91 12.65
CA CYS A 681 17.09 -3.94 13.60
C CYS A 681 18.57 -4.22 13.87
N VAL A 682 19.39 -3.17 13.94
CA VAL A 682 20.80 -3.17 14.33
C VAL A 682 21.00 -2.04 15.32
N GLN A 683 21.50 -2.36 16.50
CA GLN A 683 21.60 -1.42 17.61
C GLN A 683 22.97 -1.52 18.28
N PRO A 684 23.97 -0.71 17.85
CA PRO A 684 25.14 -0.47 18.68
C PRO A 684 24.73 0.18 20.01
N HIS A 685 25.30 -0.31 21.10
CA HIS A 685 25.04 0.18 22.45
C HIS A 685 26.29 0.18 23.34
N TRP A 686 26.33 1.14 24.27
CA TRP A 686 27.45 1.38 25.17
C TRP A 686 26.98 1.60 26.61
N HIS A 687 27.80 1.14 27.56
CA HIS A 687 27.76 1.64 28.92
C HIS A 687 28.62 2.90 29.01
N VAL A 688 27.99 4.05 28.76
CA VAL A 688 28.61 5.37 28.71
C VAL A 688 28.99 5.83 30.11
N ARG A 689 30.23 6.30 30.26
CA ARG A 689 30.71 7.06 31.41
C ARG A 689 31.29 8.38 30.93
N ALA A 690 31.11 9.42 31.74
CA ALA A 690 31.63 10.74 31.44
C ALA A 690 33.16 10.77 31.46
N ASP A 691 33.75 11.54 30.55
CA ASP A 691 35.14 11.98 30.68
C ASP A 691 35.30 13.07 31.76
N HIS A 692 36.52 13.62 31.90
CA HIS A 692 36.80 14.68 32.87
C HIS A 692 35.99 15.97 32.65
N GLU A 693 35.45 16.20 31.45
CA GLU A 693 34.64 17.36 31.10
C GLU A 693 33.13 17.06 31.16
N GLY A 694 32.71 15.86 31.59
CA GLY A 694 31.30 15.51 31.62
C GLY A 694 30.75 15.07 30.26
N ARG A 695 31.61 14.58 29.35
CA ARG A 695 31.26 14.31 27.95
C ARG A 695 31.52 12.87 27.53
N TRP A 696 30.83 12.47 26.46
CA TRP A 696 31.08 11.25 25.71
C TRP A 696 30.75 11.50 24.24
N HIS A 697 31.53 10.98 23.31
CA HIS A 697 31.29 11.13 21.87
C HIS A 697 31.41 9.79 21.15
N ALA A 698 30.84 9.66 19.96
CA ALA A 698 31.09 8.53 19.07
C ALA A 698 30.92 8.98 17.62
N LYS A 699 31.64 8.33 16.70
CA LYS A 699 31.46 8.47 15.26
C LYS A 699 31.07 7.13 14.66
N ILE A 700 30.05 7.19 13.81
CA ILE A 700 29.50 6.07 13.05
C ILE A 700 29.62 6.41 11.57
N GLU A 701 30.15 5.50 10.77
CA GLU A 701 30.09 5.56 9.31
C GLU A 701 29.09 4.50 8.85
N LEU A 702 28.02 4.95 8.19
CA LEU A 702 26.99 4.07 7.62
C LEU A 702 27.09 4.12 6.10
N ALA A 703 27.58 3.05 5.50
CA ALA A 703 27.73 2.92 4.05
C ALA A 703 26.66 2.00 3.45
N ALA A 704 26.21 2.30 2.24
CA ALA A 704 25.31 1.45 1.47
C ALA A 704 25.95 1.16 0.11
N ASN A 705 26.84 0.18 0.08
CA ASN A 705 27.65 -0.14 -1.09
C ASN A 705 26.87 -1.07 -2.02
N CYS A 706 26.78 -0.73 -3.30
CA CYS A 706 26.22 -1.62 -4.31
C CYS A 706 27.32 -2.34 -5.09
N GLU A 707 27.11 -3.61 -5.40
CA GLU A 707 27.96 -4.33 -6.36
C GLU A 707 27.88 -3.61 -7.72
N GLN A 708 29.03 -3.36 -8.34
CA GLN A 708 29.04 -2.83 -9.70
C GLN A 708 28.47 -3.90 -10.63
N HIS A 709 27.19 -3.76 -11.02
CA HIS A 709 26.61 -4.60 -12.06
C HIS A 709 27.40 -4.38 -13.35
N ALA A 710 28.21 -5.38 -13.73
CA ALA A 710 28.53 -5.57 -15.14
C ALA A 710 27.21 -5.75 -15.89
N GLU A 711 27.01 -4.93 -16.91
CA GLU A 711 25.85 -4.87 -17.83
C GLU A 711 24.82 -6.01 -17.64
N THR A 712 23.62 -5.63 -17.18
CA THR A 712 22.46 -6.48 -17.00
C THR A 712 22.25 -7.37 -18.24
N VAL A 713 22.40 -8.68 -18.06
CA VAL A 713 21.89 -9.66 -19.02
C VAL A 713 20.38 -9.46 -19.09
N SER A 714 19.85 -9.30 -20.30
CA SER A 714 18.43 -9.05 -20.55
C SER A 714 17.55 -10.14 -19.93
N ASP A 715 16.32 -9.76 -19.57
CA ASP A 715 15.24 -10.59 -19.00
C ASP A 715 14.82 -11.83 -19.85
N GLN A 716 15.57 -12.21 -20.87
CA GLN A 716 15.33 -13.40 -21.70
C GLN A 716 15.91 -14.71 -21.15
N GLN A 717 16.51 -14.73 -19.95
CA GLN A 717 17.14 -15.95 -19.40
C GLN A 717 16.55 -16.50 -18.10
N VAL A 718 15.43 -15.96 -17.59
CA VAL A 718 14.72 -16.53 -16.43
C VAL A 718 13.55 -17.46 -16.84
N ILE A 719 13.46 -17.86 -18.11
CA ILE A 719 12.61 -18.99 -18.53
C ILE A 719 13.45 -20.27 -18.50
N HIS A 720 13.81 -20.69 -17.29
CA HIS A 720 14.06 -22.08 -16.89
C HIS A 720 14.70 -22.09 -15.49
N LEU A 721 13.85 -22.07 -14.46
CA LEU A 721 14.01 -22.85 -13.23
C LEU A 721 12.69 -22.87 -12.46
#